data_AF-A0AAU4ZD19-F1
#
_entry.id   AF-A0AAU4ZD19-F1
#
_cell.length_a   1.000
_cell.length_b   1.000
_cell.length_c   1.000
_cell.angle_alpha   90.00
_cell.angle_beta   90.00
_cell.angle_gamma   90.00
#
_symmetry.space_group_name_H-M   'P 1'
#
loop_
_entity.id
_entity.type
_entity.pdbx_description
1 polymer ?
#
loop_
_entity_poly.entity_id
_entity_poly.type
_entity_poly.pdbx_seq_one_letter_code
_entity_poly.pdbx_strand_id
1 'polypeptide(L)'
;MSTAPPAAPAARTVVVLGAGTVQGSGTLLTDRLVLTCAHVVKGGGRATVAHPRLPDHRPATVAWIDHDLDAALLLTADPVLPYTPVRLGVLHAEQALSGCEITGFPDIQRYGPDGRLEADQYTATALPMAGHLRGLLVCELDGPPPPGSDVEPPSLRGMSGGPVFAGNILIGIARQIPRQRGGRRVECVPLAPLVASQPFELVYRQTGTALRHERVHGRFPRDARYEEEYTTALGAAYRRTKIFGLDELGRRDSEWDLDTAYLSLEAQQSSGRTGLPPTRIDALLPDRPRVLLRGEAGAGKTTLLWWLAAHASAGTLGARLAPLNGLVPFVVPLRTLRAEGGTFPAPAQLPDAARLVIDAAPEGWVGRVLESGRALLLVDGLDEVAQDDREQAHQWLSRLLDRYPDIRCVATVRPLAVESGWLGSQDFEELRLLPMGDRDIEAFVAAWHRAARLDDDDHETLGRLERDLVQQFAQNPALRDLARTPLLCAVICALHRRRQGLLPETRWSLYDSALTMLLGDRDKQRRIEAPEGITMNVEEQAQLLQRIAIWLVRGGQSELHRSAALRQLERALPGMERLRGQGPPEAILTHLLNRSGVLQERADDIYQFAHRTFQDFLAAKEFVEGDQLNELLGRAGSQQWYDVILLSAGHCGRREHPVLVNGLLDARPGPADTVTRGELVVLAALCAQHATWLDGTTRDRVRTAVAGLFPPRDYEDVRLLARLGPAALDHLPDPAHVADGDASRPFVDLISEIGRAEGLPHARRWALAHPEHSYRFTRHWDRYPVRAYARQVLALFDLTYDDLRIDTPEKLAALRDLPSAKGLEISGTLTAAELRSALRDGPWTGLSFRRNSSLTDISFLTDCATHLKSFSLSDCPGVRDLGPLTGLPALTHVELDMSCLPGAALAATASRELRSLWLDHLTVERLSQLPAHPEPRSLNIERTASLEIDSLDGWTNLRRLGLSTRTPARPLLAALRQAPQVSQMTLSLSSATEFADEQPVLSLVELSLYPETDVLGLEWIPRVFPALRSLALRAPRHVDQIDVSPVRTLPGCAVRVTGSARIVGDAPSP
;
A
#
# COMPACT_ATOMS: atom_id res chain seq x y z
N MET A 1 4.32 -1.79 21.82
CA MET A 1 3.41 -2.89 22.23
C MET A 1 4.27 -4.15 22.33
N SER A 2 4.25 -4.86 23.46
CA SER A 2 5.04 -6.08 23.65
C SER A 2 4.53 -7.18 22.72
N THR A 3 5.42 -7.73 21.88
CA THR A 3 5.13 -8.75 20.88
C THR A 3 4.80 -10.08 21.55
N ALA A 4 3.81 -10.79 21.01
CA ALA A 4 3.56 -12.15 21.43
C ALA A 4 4.59 -13.08 20.78
N PRO A 5 5.27 -13.94 21.55
CA PRO A 5 6.28 -14.85 21.01
C PRO A 5 5.66 -15.92 20.11
N PRO A 6 6.40 -16.46 19.13
CA PRO A 6 5.97 -17.65 18.40
C PRO A 6 5.74 -18.79 19.39
N ALA A 7 4.52 -19.35 19.38
CA ALA A 7 4.16 -20.45 20.27
C ALA A 7 4.71 -21.76 19.73
N ALA A 8 5.37 -22.54 20.60
CA ALA A 8 5.66 -23.93 20.33
C ALA A 8 4.36 -24.69 20.00
N PRO A 9 4.39 -25.70 19.10
CA PRO A 9 3.22 -26.48 18.68
C PRO A 9 2.31 -26.92 19.84
N ALA A 10 2.90 -27.47 20.90
CA ALA A 10 2.17 -27.93 22.09
C ALA A 10 1.40 -26.80 22.80
N ALA A 11 1.94 -25.58 22.83
CA ALA A 11 1.32 -24.42 23.48
C ALA A 11 0.07 -23.90 22.76
N ARG A 12 -0.22 -24.38 21.55
CA ARG A 12 -1.46 -24.06 20.82
C ARG A 12 -2.62 -24.98 21.16
N THR A 13 -2.37 -26.03 21.93
CA THR A 13 -3.38 -27.04 22.28
C THR A 13 -4.33 -26.49 23.35
N VAL A 14 -5.63 -26.58 23.10
CA VAL A 14 -6.68 -26.13 24.01
C VAL A 14 -7.64 -27.26 24.34
N VAL A 15 -8.28 -27.16 25.50
CA VAL A 15 -9.41 -28.02 25.88
C VAL A 15 -10.66 -27.42 25.24
N VAL A 16 -11.46 -28.27 24.60
CA VAL A 16 -12.77 -27.90 24.04
C VAL A 16 -13.86 -28.66 24.78
N LEU A 17 -14.82 -27.91 25.31
CA LEU A 17 -15.99 -28.43 26.01
C LEU A 17 -17.24 -28.15 25.18
N GLY A 18 -17.83 -29.20 24.60
CA GLY A 18 -19.07 -29.14 23.83
C GLY A 18 -20.33 -29.26 24.70
N ALA A 19 -21.50 -29.27 24.06
CA ALA A 19 -22.77 -29.49 24.75
C ALA A 19 -22.85 -30.92 25.32
N GLY A 20 -23.28 -31.08 26.58
CA GLY A 20 -23.60 -32.40 27.16
C GLY A 20 -22.41 -33.22 27.70
N THR A 21 -21.40 -32.58 28.30
CA THR A 21 -20.22 -33.21 28.96
C THR A 21 -19.17 -33.84 28.03
N VAL A 22 -19.27 -33.63 26.72
CA VAL A 22 -18.24 -34.09 25.76
C VAL A 22 -17.02 -33.17 25.85
N GLN A 23 -15.90 -33.70 26.35
CA GLN A 23 -14.60 -33.05 26.34
C GLN A 23 -13.76 -33.57 25.16
N GLY A 24 -13.14 -32.64 24.43
CA GLY A 24 -12.13 -32.93 23.43
C GLY A 24 -10.96 -31.95 23.50
N SER A 25 -10.10 -32.04 22.51
CA SER A 25 -8.96 -31.15 22.30
C SER A 25 -9.22 -30.25 21.10
N GLY A 26 -8.45 -29.17 20.99
CA GLY A 26 -8.47 -28.27 19.85
C GLY A 26 -7.11 -27.59 19.68
N THR A 27 -6.96 -26.84 18.59
CA THR A 27 -5.75 -26.07 18.31
C THR A 27 -6.05 -24.62 17.94
N LEU A 28 -5.31 -23.69 18.56
CA LEU A 28 -5.37 -22.26 18.24
C LEU A 28 -4.73 -21.99 16.87
N LEU A 29 -5.58 -21.70 15.89
CA LEU A 29 -5.17 -21.25 14.55
C LEU A 29 -4.71 -19.79 14.58
N THR A 30 -5.42 -18.95 15.33
CA THR A 30 -5.09 -17.55 15.63
C THR A 30 -5.26 -17.31 17.14
N ASP A 31 -5.23 -16.04 17.59
CA ASP A 31 -5.48 -15.69 18.98
C ASP A 31 -6.93 -15.95 19.43
N ARG A 32 -7.88 -16.05 18.49
CA ARG A 32 -9.33 -16.23 18.73
C ARG A 32 -9.96 -17.44 18.04
N LEU A 33 -9.29 -18.01 17.05
CA LEU A 33 -9.84 -19.08 16.22
C LEU A 33 -9.28 -20.44 16.63
N VAL A 34 -10.16 -21.39 16.93
CA VAL A 34 -9.80 -22.75 17.36
C VAL A 34 -10.35 -23.77 16.37
N LEU A 35 -9.51 -24.71 15.92
CA LEU A 35 -9.92 -25.88 15.13
C LEU A 35 -10.07 -27.10 16.04
N THR A 36 -11.18 -27.84 15.89
CA THR A 36 -11.46 -29.09 16.62
C THR A 36 -12.30 -30.05 15.75
N CYS A 37 -12.63 -31.23 16.25
CA CYS A 37 -13.52 -32.16 15.56
C CYS A 37 -15.00 -31.76 15.70
N ALA A 38 -15.80 -31.97 14.65
CA ALA A 38 -17.22 -31.63 14.66
C ALA A 38 -18.00 -32.40 15.74
N HIS A 39 -17.66 -33.67 15.96
CA HIS A 39 -18.33 -34.49 16.99
C HIS A 39 -18.06 -34.02 18.43
N VAL A 40 -16.98 -33.26 18.69
CA VAL A 40 -16.67 -32.70 20.02
C VAL A 40 -17.68 -31.62 20.41
N VAL A 41 -18.21 -30.90 19.42
CA VAL A 41 -19.16 -29.78 19.61
C VAL A 41 -20.58 -30.10 19.15
N LYS A 42 -20.88 -31.39 18.97
CA LYS A 42 -22.17 -31.87 18.48
C LYS A 42 -23.28 -31.57 19.50
N GLY A 43 -24.32 -30.84 19.10
CA GLY A 43 -25.53 -30.60 19.92
C GLY A 43 -25.75 -29.17 20.42
N GLY A 44 -24.92 -28.18 20.03
CA GLY A 44 -25.20 -26.77 20.32
C GLY A 44 -24.28 -25.81 19.57
N GLY A 45 -24.78 -24.63 19.17
CA GLY A 45 -23.99 -23.58 18.50
C GLY A 45 -22.97 -22.85 19.39
N ARG A 46 -22.75 -23.35 20.62
CA ARG A 46 -21.86 -22.77 21.63
C ARG A 46 -20.95 -23.87 22.19
N ALA A 47 -19.70 -23.51 22.44
CA ALA A 47 -18.69 -24.32 23.09
C ALA A 47 -17.94 -23.47 24.12
N THR A 48 -17.10 -24.11 24.91
CA THR A 48 -16.19 -23.42 25.83
C THR A 48 -14.76 -23.89 25.58
N VAL A 49 -13.84 -22.93 25.46
CA VAL A 49 -12.42 -23.17 25.22
C VAL A 49 -11.65 -22.85 26.49
N ALA A 50 -10.79 -23.76 26.94
CA ALA A 50 -9.89 -23.53 28.07
C ALA A 50 -8.44 -23.79 27.67
N HIS A 51 -7.52 -22.98 28.21
CA HIS A 51 -6.09 -23.13 27.98
C HIS A 51 -5.36 -23.30 29.33
N PRO A 52 -4.44 -24.26 29.51
CA PRO A 52 -3.82 -24.55 30.81
C PRO A 52 -3.10 -23.36 31.49
N ARG A 53 -2.64 -22.39 30.69
CA ARG A 53 -2.01 -21.15 31.18
C ARG A 53 -2.99 -20.07 31.66
N LEU A 54 -4.30 -20.28 31.48
CA LEU A 54 -5.34 -19.33 31.85
C LEU A 54 -6.23 -19.95 32.93
N PRO A 55 -6.59 -19.20 33.99
CA PRO A 55 -7.49 -19.69 35.01
C PRO A 55 -8.95 -19.76 34.52
N ASP A 56 -9.32 -18.90 33.56
CA ASP A 56 -10.69 -18.75 33.09
C ASP A 56 -10.94 -19.47 31.77
N HIS A 57 -12.17 -19.96 31.64
CA HIS A 57 -12.69 -20.51 30.40
C HIS A 57 -13.20 -19.39 29.49
N ARG A 58 -12.98 -19.54 28.18
CA ARG A 58 -13.45 -18.60 27.15
C ARG A 58 -14.69 -19.14 26.46
N PRO A 59 -15.82 -18.40 26.46
CA PRO A 59 -16.98 -18.78 25.66
C PRO A 59 -16.63 -18.70 24.17
N ALA A 60 -17.07 -19.69 23.40
CA ALA A 60 -16.85 -19.77 21.97
C ALA A 60 -18.14 -20.10 21.22
N THR A 61 -18.29 -19.58 20.01
CA THR A 61 -19.37 -19.93 19.08
C THR A 61 -18.83 -20.80 17.97
N VAL A 62 -19.65 -21.74 17.49
CA VAL A 62 -19.30 -22.54 16.31
C VAL A 62 -19.47 -21.65 15.08
N ALA A 63 -18.35 -21.20 14.49
CA ALA A 63 -18.34 -20.30 13.34
C ALA A 63 -18.43 -21.07 12.02
N TRP A 64 -17.91 -22.31 11.99
CA TRP A 64 -18.02 -23.22 10.85
C TRP A 64 -18.00 -24.66 11.34
N ILE A 65 -18.73 -25.55 10.68
CA ILE A 65 -18.75 -26.99 11.00
C ILE A 65 -19.02 -27.79 9.73
N ASP A 66 -18.29 -28.88 9.58
CA ASP A 66 -18.47 -29.87 8.53
C ASP A 66 -18.50 -31.27 9.16
N HIS A 67 -19.66 -31.92 9.07
CA HIS A 67 -19.89 -33.22 9.67
C HIS A 67 -19.30 -34.38 8.85
N ASP A 68 -19.10 -34.18 7.55
CA ASP A 68 -18.53 -35.21 6.66
C ASP A 68 -17.01 -35.28 6.85
N LEU A 69 -16.36 -34.12 6.93
CA LEU A 69 -14.93 -34.00 7.27
C LEU A 69 -14.67 -34.20 8.77
N ASP A 70 -15.70 -34.09 9.62
CA ASP A 70 -15.62 -34.15 11.07
C ASP A 70 -14.73 -33.04 11.67
N ALA A 71 -14.90 -31.80 11.20
CA ALA A 71 -14.14 -30.63 11.67
C ALA A 71 -15.05 -29.44 12.00
N ALA A 72 -14.64 -28.61 12.95
CA ALA A 72 -15.32 -27.38 13.33
C ALA A 72 -14.33 -26.25 13.70
N LEU A 73 -14.70 -25.02 13.34
CA LEU A 73 -14.03 -23.80 13.78
C LEU A 73 -14.84 -23.12 14.87
N LEU A 74 -14.18 -22.80 15.98
CA LEU A 74 -14.74 -22.06 17.09
C LEU A 74 -14.13 -20.67 17.15
N LEU A 75 -14.99 -19.65 17.30
CA LEU A 75 -14.57 -18.27 17.47
C LEU A 75 -14.82 -17.83 18.92
N THR A 76 -13.76 -17.44 19.63
CA THR A 76 -13.87 -16.93 21.00
C THR A 76 -14.21 -15.44 21.01
N ALA A 77 -14.95 -15.00 22.03
CA ALA A 77 -15.31 -13.58 22.19
C ALA A 77 -14.08 -12.71 22.50
N ASP A 78 -13.19 -13.21 23.37
CA ASP A 78 -11.92 -12.59 23.73
C ASP A 78 -10.75 -13.41 23.18
N PRO A 79 -9.57 -12.80 22.90
CA PRO A 79 -8.35 -13.54 22.63
C PRO A 79 -8.03 -14.55 23.74
N VAL A 80 -7.73 -15.79 23.37
CA VAL A 80 -7.27 -16.83 24.30
C VAL A 80 -5.83 -16.50 24.70
N LEU A 81 -4.92 -16.57 23.74
CA LEU A 81 -3.52 -16.18 23.88
C LEU A 81 -3.10 -15.43 22.61
N PRO A 82 -2.25 -14.40 22.71
CA PRO A 82 -1.97 -13.49 21.60
C PRO A 82 -1.03 -14.11 20.53
N TYR A 83 -1.09 -15.41 20.28
CA TYR A 83 -0.15 -16.09 19.38
C TYR A 83 -0.32 -15.67 17.92
N THR A 84 0.79 -15.63 17.19
CA THR A 84 0.79 -15.47 15.73
C THR A 84 0.01 -16.60 15.06
N PRO A 85 -0.54 -16.39 13.86
CA PRO A 85 -1.23 -17.44 13.11
C PRO A 85 -0.37 -18.70 12.93
N VAL A 86 -0.97 -19.87 13.06
CA VAL A 86 -0.27 -21.16 12.88
C VAL A 86 0.06 -21.38 11.41
N ARG A 87 1.19 -22.04 11.12
CA ARG A 87 1.52 -22.48 9.76
C ARG A 87 0.65 -23.68 9.41
N LEU A 88 -0.13 -23.57 8.34
CA LEU A 88 -0.99 -24.63 7.83
C LEU A 88 -0.29 -25.39 6.71
N GLY A 89 -0.29 -26.71 6.77
CA GLY A 89 0.39 -27.58 5.83
C GLY A 89 -0.55 -28.52 5.10
N VAL A 90 -0.45 -28.55 3.78
CA VAL A 90 -1.08 -29.59 2.95
C VAL A 90 -0.03 -30.63 2.62
N LEU A 91 -0.23 -31.86 3.11
CA LEU A 91 0.68 -32.97 2.88
C LEU A 91 0.69 -33.35 1.40
N HIS A 92 1.86 -33.25 0.77
CA HIS A 92 2.07 -33.58 -0.65
C HIS A 92 3.10 -34.72 -0.83
N ALA A 93 3.73 -35.17 0.24
CA ALA A 93 4.62 -36.33 0.20
C ALA A 93 3.83 -37.63 -0.02
N GLU A 94 4.35 -38.51 -0.88
CA GLU A 94 3.88 -39.89 -1.00
C GLU A 94 4.59 -40.84 -0.01
N GLN A 95 5.71 -40.36 0.57
CA GLN A 95 6.54 -41.10 1.53
C GLN A 95 6.09 -40.85 2.97
N ALA A 96 6.37 -41.81 3.85
CA ALA A 96 6.11 -41.68 5.28
C ALA A 96 6.87 -40.50 5.89
N LEU A 97 6.17 -39.68 6.68
CA LEU A 97 6.71 -38.49 7.33
C LEU A 97 6.87 -38.77 8.83
N SER A 98 8.09 -39.09 9.26
CA SER A 98 8.43 -39.39 10.66
C SER A 98 8.56 -38.15 11.53
N GLY A 99 8.34 -38.29 12.85
CA GLY A 99 8.56 -37.22 13.82
C GLY A 99 7.47 -36.15 13.79
N CYS A 100 6.25 -36.55 13.45
CA CYS A 100 5.05 -35.79 13.72
C CYS A 100 4.71 -35.85 15.21
N GLU A 101 4.04 -34.83 15.71
CA GLU A 101 3.62 -34.74 17.11
C GLU A 101 2.11 -34.57 17.19
N ILE A 102 1.48 -35.29 18.11
CA ILE A 102 0.06 -35.19 18.40
C ILE A 102 -0.08 -34.81 19.87
N THR A 103 -0.67 -33.65 20.14
CA THR A 103 -0.91 -33.16 21.49
C THR A 103 -2.40 -33.10 21.79
N GLY A 104 -2.77 -33.25 23.06
CA GLY A 104 -4.17 -33.21 23.48
C GLY A 104 -4.33 -33.45 24.97
N PHE A 105 -5.57 -33.60 25.42
CA PHE A 105 -5.94 -33.78 26.81
C PHE A 105 -6.64 -35.12 27.01
N PRO A 106 -5.90 -36.25 27.04
CA PRO A 106 -6.50 -37.57 27.19
C PRO A 106 -7.02 -37.77 28.63
N ASP A 107 -8.12 -38.52 28.77
CA ASP A 107 -8.78 -38.79 30.05
C ASP A 107 -7.89 -39.53 31.05
N ILE A 108 -6.87 -40.26 30.57
CA ILE A 108 -5.89 -40.97 31.40
C ILE A 108 -4.92 -40.01 32.13
N GLN A 109 -4.77 -38.77 31.64
CA GLN A 109 -3.93 -37.73 32.23
C GLN A 109 -4.76 -36.79 33.12
N ARG A 110 -5.43 -37.39 34.12
CA ARG A 110 -6.19 -36.68 35.16
C ARG A 110 -5.59 -36.95 36.53
N TYR A 111 -5.13 -35.92 37.22
CA TYR A 111 -4.43 -36.05 38.50
C TYR A 111 -5.12 -35.34 39.66
N GLY A 112 -4.97 -35.91 40.86
CA GLY A 112 -5.49 -35.36 42.12
C GLY A 112 -6.98 -35.63 42.36
N PRO A 113 -7.48 -35.33 43.57
CA PRO A 113 -8.89 -35.57 43.96
C PRO A 113 -9.90 -34.73 43.16
N ASP A 114 -9.45 -33.63 42.55
CA ASP A 114 -10.27 -32.73 41.73
C ASP A 114 -10.26 -33.06 40.23
N GLY A 115 -9.49 -34.09 39.80
CA GLY A 115 -9.41 -34.51 38.40
C GLY A 115 -8.80 -33.47 37.45
N ARG A 116 -7.71 -32.81 37.85
CA ARG A 116 -7.04 -31.75 37.07
C ARG A 116 -6.52 -32.30 35.73
N LEU A 117 -6.79 -31.56 34.65
CA LEU A 117 -6.40 -31.91 33.29
C LEU A 117 -4.94 -31.57 33.01
N GLU A 118 -4.20 -32.50 32.42
CA GLU A 118 -2.85 -32.30 31.92
C GLU A 118 -2.76 -32.64 30.42
N ALA A 119 -1.96 -31.88 29.68
CA ALA A 119 -1.73 -32.14 28.26
C ALA A 119 -0.72 -33.28 28.10
N ASP A 120 -0.92 -34.12 27.09
CA ASP A 120 0.00 -35.18 26.71
C ASP A 120 0.56 -34.95 25.30
N GLN A 121 1.69 -35.57 25.00
CA GLN A 121 2.39 -35.44 23.73
C GLN A 121 2.82 -36.81 23.21
N TYR A 122 2.34 -37.17 22.02
CA TYR A 122 2.66 -38.41 21.34
C TYR A 122 3.49 -38.13 20.09
N THR A 123 4.56 -38.88 19.86
CA THR A 123 5.28 -38.86 18.59
C THR A 123 4.73 -39.92 17.64
N ALA A 124 4.66 -39.58 16.36
CA ALA A 124 4.07 -40.41 15.34
C ALA A 124 4.76 -40.25 13.98
N THR A 125 4.52 -41.23 13.12
CA THR A 125 4.86 -41.20 11.71
C THR A 125 3.58 -41.07 10.89
N ALA A 126 3.43 -39.98 10.15
CA ALA A 126 2.33 -39.80 9.19
C ALA A 126 2.55 -40.68 7.96
N LEU A 127 1.50 -41.39 7.55
CA LEU A 127 1.50 -42.36 6.45
C LEU A 127 0.53 -41.87 5.35
N PRO A 128 1.00 -41.05 4.38
CA PRO A 128 0.12 -40.39 3.41
C PRO A 128 -0.75 -41.35 2.59
N MET A 129 -0.24 -42.56 2.33
CA MET A 129 -0.95 -43.57 1.54
C MET A 129 -1.96 -44.37 2.37
N ALA A 130 -1.78 -44.43 3.69
CA ALA A 130 -2.73 -45.11 4.55
C ALA A 130 -3.96 -44.22 4.74
N GLY A 131 -5.14 -44.70 4.34
CA GLY A 131 -6.39 -43.94 4.47
C GLY A 131 -6.71 -43.00 3.30
N HIS A 132 -5.86 -42.94 2.26
CA HIS A 132 -6.04 -42.07 1.09
C HIS A 132 -7.42 -42.21 0.41
N LEU A 133 -7.87 -43.45 0.14
CA LEU A 133 -9.20 -43.72 -0.45
C LEU A 133 -10.38 -43.26 0.42
N ARG A 134 -10.14 -43.05 1.72
CA ARG A 134 -11.15 -42.58 2.68
C ARG A 134 -11.02 -41.07 2.95
N GLY A 135 -10.08 -40.38 2.29
CA GLY A 135 -9.80 -38.97 2.53
C GLY A 135 -9.23 -38.67 3.93
N LEU A 136 -8.56 -39.65 4.57
CA LEU A 136 -8.02 -39.50 5.92
C LEU A 136 -6.50 -39.42 5.91
N LEU A 137 -5.94 -38.66 6.86
CA LEU A 137 -4.53 -38.75 7.22
C LEU A 137 -4.39 -39.83 8.32
N VAL A 138 -3.51 -40.81 8.12
CA VAL A 138 -3.25 -41.83 9.14
C VAL A 138 -1.86 -41.61 9.74
N CYS A 139 -1.77 -41.55 11.06
CA CYS A 139 -0.52 -41.51 11.80
C CYS A 139 -0.32 -42.82 12.57
N GLU A 140 0.89 -43.36 12.57
CA GLU A 140 1.29 -44.50 13.38
C GLU A 140 2.15 -44.02 14.55
N LEU A 141 1.74 -44.28 15.79
CA LEU A 141 2.44 -43.88 17.00
C LEU A 141 3.77 -44.63 17.11
N ASP A 142 4.85 -43.91 17.46
CA ASP A 142 6.19 -44.52 17.53
C ASP A 142 6.34 -45.44 18.77
N GLY A 143 5.58 -45.15 19.84
CA GLY A 143 5.47 -45.96 21.05
C GLY A 143 4.12 -46.65 21.20
N PRO A 144 4.01 -47.76 21.96
CA PRO A 144 2.72 -48.34 22.28
C PRO A 144 1.87 -47.37 23.14
N PRO A 145 0.56 -47.24 22.89
CA PRO A 145 -0.31 -46.50 23.79
C PRO A 145 -0.34 -47.19 25.17
N PRO A 146 -0.59 -46.44 26.27
CA PRO A 146 -0.69 -47.04 27.60
C PRO A 146 -1.76 -48.14 27.62
N PRO A 147 -1.52 -49.29 28.30
CA PRO A 147 -2.45 -50.41 28.33
C PRO A 147 -3.78 -49.97 28.95
N GLY A 148 -4.87 -50.12 28.19
CA GLY A 148 -6.23 -49.92 28.68
C GLY A 148 -6.76 -51.15 29.42
N SER A 149 -7.77 -50.97 30.26
CA SER A 149 -8.53 -52.09 30.83
C SER A 149 -9.40 -52.75 29.74
N ASP A 150 -9.59 -54.07 29.81
CA ASP A 150 -10.28 -54.89 28.79
C ASP A 150 -11.79 -54.58 28.60
N VAL A 151 -12.36 -53.58 29.28
CA VAL A 151 -13.83 -53.39 29.38
C VAL A 151 -14.36 -52.11 28.69
N GLU A 152 -13.54 -51.11 28.32
CA GLU A 152 -14.01 -49.95 27.52
C GLU A 152 -12.89 -49.33 26.63
N PRO A 153 -13.19 -48.70 25.48
CA PRO A 153 -12.20 -48.30 24.46
C PRO A 153 -11.60 -46.89 24.65
N PRO A 154 -10.63 -46.52 23.78
CA PRO A 154 -9.18 -46.62 23.98
C PRO A 154 -8.65 -45.63 25.05
N SER A 155 -7.45 -45.88 25.58
CA SER A 155 -6.74 -45.09 26.62
C SER A 155 -6.50 -43.60 26.31
N LEU A 156 -6.99 -43.10 25.17
CA LEU A 156 -6.75 -41.77 24.60
C LEU A 156 -8.07 -41.01 24.30
N ARG A 157 -9.19 -41.36 24.97
CA ARG A 157 -10.41 -40.53 24.98
C ARG A 157 -10.04 -39.09 25.41
N GLY A 158 -10.57 -38.07 24.72
CA GLY A 158 -10.20 -36.66 24.93
C GLY A 158 -9.16 -36.11 23.93
N MET A 159 -8.51 -36.97 23.14
CA MET A 159 -7.58 -36.55 22.07
C MET A 159 -8.28 -36.04 20.79
N SER A 160 -9.58 -36.26 20.64
CA SER A 160 -10.33 -35.83 19.46
C SER A 160 -10.27 -34.31 19.30
N GLY A 161 -9.81 -33.85 18.13
CA GLY A 161 -9.51 -32.45 17.82
C GLY A 161 -8.10 -31.98 18.19
N GLY A 162 -7.28 -32.85 18.80
CA GLY A 162 -5.88 -32.55 19.09
C GLY A 162 -5.07 -32.32 17.81
N PRO A 163 -4.18 -31.30 17.75
CA PRO A 163 -3.44 -31.01 16.53
C PRO A 163 -2.41 -32.08 16.20
N VAL A 164 -2.18 -32.26 14.90
CA VAL A 164 -1.10 -33.08 14.33
C VAL A 164 -0.11 -32.14 13.66
N PHE A 165 1.10 -32.04 14.22
CA PHE A 165 2.15 -31.16 13.74
C PHE A 165 3.29 -31.93 13.07
N ALA A 166 3.81 -31.38 11.99
CA ALA A 166 5.11 -31.73 11.41
C ALA A 166 6.09 -30.57 11.64
N GLY A 167 6.86 -30.65 12.73
CA GLY A 167 7.60 -29.48 13.23
C GLY A 167 6.63 -28.37 13.65
N ASN A 168 6.74 -27.17 13.06
CA ASN A 168 5.86 -26.05 13.37
C ASN A 168 4.64 -25.94 12.43
N ILE A 169 4.43 -26.92 11.56
CA ILE A 169 3.38 -26.91 10.53
C ILE A 169 2.26 -27.85 10.95
N LEU A 170 1.06 -27.31 11.13
CA LEU A 170 -0.14 -28.11 11.38
C LEU A 170 -0.50 -28.86 10.09
N ILE A 171 -0.68 -30.18 10.13
CA ILE A 171 -1.04 -30.99 8.95
C ILE A 171 -2.41 -31.67 9.08
N GLY A 172 -3.00 -31.64 10.27
CA GLY A 172 -4.35 -32.15 10.53
C GLY A 172 -4.74 -32.09 12.00
N ILE A 173 -5.88 -32.67 12.33
CA ILE A 173 -6.35 -32.89 13.71
C ILE A 173 -6.69 -34.36 13.94
N ALA A 174 -6.40 -34.89 15.12
CA ALA A 174 -6.72 -36.25 15.50
C ALA A 174 -8.23 -36.44 15.59
N ARG A 175 -8.77 -37.43 14.87
CA ARG A 175 -10.21 -37.72 14.80
C ARG A 175 -10.59 -38.84 15.75
N GLN A 176 -9.94 -39.99 15.57
CA GLN A 176 -10.22 -41.20 16.33
C GLN A 176 -9.03 -42.16 16.29
N ILE A 177 -9.03 -43.12 17.22
CA ILE A 177 -8.06 -44.21 17.26
C ILE A 177 -8.83 -45.52 17.05
N PRO A 178 -8.71 -46.17 15.89
CA PRO A 178 -9.37 -47.43 15.62
C PRO A 178 -8.88 -48.51 16.60
N ARG A 179 -9.81 -49.35 17.09
CA ARG A 179 -9.48 -50.51 17.93
C ARG A 179 -8.65 -51.57 17.19
N GLN A 180 -8.75 -51.59 15.86
CA GLN A 180 -8.01 -52.49 14.99
C GLN A 180 -6.53 -52.05 14.92
N ARG A 181 -5.58 -53.00 14.97
CA ARG A 181 -4.11 -52.76 15.01
C ARG A 181 -3.53 -52.23 16.33
N GLY A 182 -4.07 -52.67 17.46
CA GLY A 182 -3.42 -52.50 18.77
C GLY A 182 -3.34 -51.05 19.27
N GLY A 183 -4.26 -50.18 18.82
CA GLY A 183 -4.36 -48.79 19.27
C GLY A 183 -3.23 -47.87 18.80
N ARG A 184 -2.34 -48.33 17.91
CA ARG A 184 -1.17 -47.56 17.44
C ARG A 184 -1.48 -46.64 16.26
N ARG A 185 -2.66 -46.74 15.64
CA ARG A 185 -3.04 -45.88 14.51
C ARG A 185 -4.00 -44.80 14.96
N VAL A 186 -3.68 -43.57 14.60
CA VAL A 186 -4.56 -42.41 14.75
C VAL A 186 -5.08 -42.05 13.36
N GLU A 187 -6.39 -42.04 13.20
CA GLU A 187 -7.04 -41.45 12.03
C GLU A 187 -7.24 -39.96 12.31
N CYS A 188 -6.84 -39.13 11.36
CA CYS A 188 -6.81 -37.68 11.46
C CYS A 188 -7.58 -37.05 10.30
N VAL A 189 -8.19 -35.90 10.54
CA VAL A 189 -8.73 -35.04 9.50
C VAL A 189 -7.57 -34.30 8.85
N PRO A 190 -7.31 -34.48 7.54
CA PRO A 190 -6.27 -33.73 6.84
C PRO A 190 -6.69 -32.27 6.64
N LEU A 191 -5.72 -31.35 6.60
CA LEU A 191 -6.02 -29.93 6.34
C LEU A 191 -6.44 -29.62 4.90
N ALA A 192 -6.03 -30.43 3.92
CA ALA A 192 -6.27 -30.18 2.49
C ALA A 192 -7.75 -29.83 2.15
N PRO A 193 -8.75 -30.64 2.54
CA PRO A 193 -10.15 -30.30 2.27
C PRO A 193 -10.66 -29.11 3.11
N LEU A 194 -10.05 -28.83 4.26
CA LEU A 194 -10.42 -27.71 5.14
C LEU A 194 -10.00 -26.38 4.51
N VAL A 195 -8.75 -26.27 4.08
CA VAL A 195 -8.22 -25.02 3.49
C VAL A 195 -8.76 -24.75 2.09
N ALA A 196 -9.29 -25.77 1.40
CA ALA A 196 -9.99 -25.63 0.12
C ALA A 196 -11.46 -25.17 0.27
N SER A 197 -12.01 -25.17 1.48
CA SER A 197 -13.39 -24.81 1.75
C SER A 197 -13.55 -23.27 1.81
N GLN A 198 -14.34 -22.71 0.90
CA GLN A 198 -14.62 -21.27 0.88
C GLN A 198 -15.26 -20.76 2.18
N PRO A 199 -16.24 -21.46 2.82
CA PRO A 199 -16.73 -21.08 4.14
C PRO A 199 -15.65 -21.07 5.23
N PHE A 200 -14.72 -22.04 5.21
CA PHE A 200 -13.59 -22.07 6.14
C PHE A 200 -12.70 -20.84 5.97
N GLU A 201 -12.37 -20.48 4.73
CA GLU A 201 -11.57 -19.31 4.41
C GLU A 201 -12.24 -18.00 4.85
N LEU A 202 -13.54 -17.85 4.64
CA LEU A 202 -14.29 -16.67 5.07
C LEU A 202 -14.21 -16.46 6.59
N VAL A 203 -14.39 -17.53 7.38
CA VAL A 203 -14.24 -17.47 8.84
C VAL A 203 -12.79 -17.14 9.23
N TYR A 204 -11.80 -17.70 8.54
CA TYR A 204 -10.40 -17.38 8.80
C TYR A 204 -10.11 -15.88 8.56
N ARG A 205 -10.60 -15.31 7.44
CA ARG A 205 -10.42 -13.89 7.10
C ARG A 205 -11.08 -12.93 8.10
N GLN A 206 -12.16 -13.33 8.79
CA GLN A 206 -12.79 -12.51 9.84
C GLN A 206 -11.82 -12.19 11.01
N THR A 207 -10.74 -12.97 11.16
CA THR A 207 -9.69 -12.69 12.14
C THR A 207 -8.70 -11.60 11.70
N GLY A 208 -8.88 -11.02 10.51
CA GLY A 208 -7.95 -10.03 9.93
C GLY A 208 -6.66 -10.66 9.37
N THR A 209 -6.59 -11.99 9.30
CA THR A 209 -5.43 -12.74 8.77
C THR A 209 -5.82 -13.42 7.45
N ALA A 210 -4.96 -13.33 6.44
CA ALA A 210 -5.14 -14.09 5.21
C ALA A 210 -4.83 -15.58 5.43
N LEU A 211 -5.68 -16.47 4.91
CA LEU A 211 -5.42 -17.91 4.95
C LEU A 211 -4.25 -18.23 4.04
N ARG A 212 -3.16 -18.77 4.61
CA ARG A 212 -1.99 -19.25 3.87
C ARG A 212 -1.71 -20.69 4.27
N HIS A 213 -1.38 -21.52 3.29
CA HIS A 213 -0.95 -22.89 3.53
C HIS A 213 0.26 -23.22 2.66
N GLU A 214 1.10 -24.12 3.14
CA GLU A 214 2.31 -24.56 2.43
C GLU A 214 2.26 -26.07 2.12
N ARG A 215 2.96 -26.47 1.06
CA ARG A 215 3.06 -27.88 0.69
C ARG A 215 4.12 -28.57 1.54
N VAL A 216 3.72 -29.62 2.25
CA VAL A 216 4.61 -30.38 3.13
C VAL A 216 5.15 -31.60 2.37
N HIS A 217 6.41 -31.50 1.96
CA HIS A 217 7.13 -32.56 1.24
C HIS A 217 8.04 -33.41 2.14
N GLY A 218 8.33 -32.95 3.36
CA GLY A 218 9.29 -33.60 4.26
C GLY A 218 9.41 -32.86 5.59
N ARG A 219 10.30 -33.35 6.47
CA ARG A 219 10.62 -32.74 7.77
C ARG A 219 11.99 -32.09 7.72
N PHE A 220 12.04 -30.79 8.02
CA PHE A 220 13.27 -30.00 8.00
C PHE A 220 13.49 -29.31 9.36
N PRO A 221 14.00 -30.04 10.38
CA PRO A 221 14.05 -29.54 11.75
C PRO A 221 15.02 -28.36 11.95
N ARG A 222 15.98 -28.17 11.03
CA ARG A 222 16.93 -27.05 11.08
C ARG A 222 16.33 -25.73 10.59
N ASP A 223 15.27 -25.78 9.78
CA ASP A 223 14.69 -24.59 9.14
C ASP A 223 14.11 -23.62 10.15
N ALA A 224 13.35 -24.11 11.14
CA ALA A 224 12.71 -23.24 12.13
C ALA A 224 13.73 -22.45 12.97
N ARG A 225 14.77 -23.15 13.44
CA ARG A 225 15.86 -22.53 14.21
C ARG A 225 16.61 -21.51 13.34
N TYR A 226 16.91 -21.85 12.09
CA TYR A 226 17.56 -20.94 11.17
C TYR A 226 16.69 -19.71 10.86
N GLU A 227 15.38 -19.86 10.66
CA GLU A 227 14.46 -18.74 10.45
C GLU A 227 14.43 -17.76 11.63
N GLU A 228 14.50 -18.26 12.87
CA GLU A 228 14.58 -17.45 14.09
C GLU A 228 15.91 -16.69 14.18
N GLU A 229 17.03 -17.39 13.94
CA GLU A 229 18.36 -16.78 13.90
C GLU A 229 18.44 -15.72 12.77
N TYR A 230 17.90 -16.02 11.59
CA TYR A 230 17.86 -15.13 10.42
C TYR A 230 17.00 -13.89 10.69
N THR A 231 15.84 -14.05 11.33
CA THR A 231 14.99 -12.94 11.75
C THR A 231 15.69 -12.02 12.74
N THR A 232 16.45 -12.60 13.67
CA THR A 232 17.23 -11.86 14.66
C THR A 232 18.36 -11.07 13.98
N ALA A 233 19.07 -11.69 13.03
CA ALA A 233 20.11 -11.05 12.24
C ALA A 233 19.57 -9.91 11.37
N LEU A 234 18.42 -10.09 10.71
CA LEU A 234 17.72 -9.02 9.98
C LEU A 234 17.35 -7.84 10.90
N GLY A 235 16.82 -8.14 12.09
CA GLY A 235 16.51 -7.13 13.09
C GLY A 235 17.74 -6.34 13.50
N ALA A 236 18.86 -7.01 13.80
CA ALA A 236 20.11 -6.37 14.16
C ALA A 236 20.69 -5.50 13.00
N ALA A 237 20.59 -5.97 11.76
CA ALA A 237 21.14 -5.29 10.60
C ALA A 237 20.31 -4.09 10.12
N TYR A 238 18.96 -4.14 10.25
CA TYR A 238 18.06 -3.18 9.61
C TYR A 238 17.15 -2.37 10.55
N ARG A 239 16.99 -2.73 11.85
CA ARG A 239 16.19 -1.91 12.79
C ARG A 239 16.85 -0.60 13.18
N ARG A 240 18.18 -0.58 13.11
CA ARG A 240 18.98 0.54 13.52
C ARG A 240 19.35 1.38 12.32
N THR A 241 19.02 2.67 12.37
CA THR A 241 19.41 3.63 11.35
C THR A 241 20.04 4.85 11.97
N LYS A 242 21.06 5.39 11.30
CA LYS A 242 21.66 6.67 11.65
C LYS A 242 20.71 7.77 11.19
N ILE A 243 20.11 8.47 12.13
CA ILE A 243 19.29 9.65 11.83
C ILE A 243 20.25 10.83 11.70
N PHE A 244 20.14 11.51 10.56
CA PHE A 244 21.02 12.64 10.26
C PHE A 244 20.99 13.68 11.40
N GLY A 245 22.19 14.06 11.86
CA GLY A 245 22.41 15.08 12.87
C GLY A 245 22.17 14.67 14.33
N LEU A 246 21.70 13.44 14.60
CA LEU A 246 21.63 12.88 15.97
C LEU A 246 22.96 12.25 16.42
N ASP A 247 23.73 11.69 15.50
CA ASP A 247 25.07 11.11 15.77
C ASP A 247 26.09 12.14 16.31
N GLU A 248 25.78 13.43 16.17
CA GLU A 248 26.60 14.56 16.65
C GLU A 248 26.37 14.89 18.14
N LEU A 249 25.40 14.23 18.80
CA LEU A 249 24.79 14.75 20.04
C LEU A 249 25.17 14.01 21.35
N GLY A 250 25.83 12.85 21.35
CA GLY A 250 26.04 12.14 22.62
C GLY A 250 26.90 10.87 22.63
N ARG A 251 27.14 10.34 23.86
CA ARG A 251 28.09 9.27 24.22
C ARG A 251 27.53 7.84 24.16
N ARG A 252 26.30 7.62 23.68
CA ARG A 252 25.67 6.30 23.53
C ARG A 252 25.27 6.08 22.07
N ASP A 253 25.26 4.82 21.64
CA ASP A 253 25.17 4.34 20.25
C ASP A 253 24.38 5.27 19.32
N SER A 254 25.06 5.77 18.27
CA SER A 254 24.54 6.65 17.20
C SER A 254 23.51 5.97 16.30
N GLU A 255 22.86 4.92 16.77
CA GLU A 255 22.04 4.01 15.99
C GLU A 255 20.64 3.98 16.58
N TRP A 256 19.69 4.59 15.86
CA TRP A 256 18.34 4.80 16.34
C TRP A 256 17.39 3.75 15.83
N ASP A 257 16.44 3.38 16.69
CA ASP A 257 15.40 2.42 16.38
C ASP A 257 14.38 3.00 15.39
N LEU A 258 14.26 2.36 14.23
CA LEU A 258 13.23 2.69 13.24
C LEU A 258 11.82 2.62 13.84
N ASP A 259 11.60 1.85 14.90
CA ASP A 259 10.30 1.79 15.60
C ASP A 259 9.83 3.17 16.09
N THR A 260 10.77 4.08 16.35
CA THR A 260 10.48 5.41 16.89
C THR A 260 10.50 6.50 15.81
N ALA A 261 11.20 6.26 14.71
CA ALA A 261 11.54 7.27 13.70
C ALA A 261 10.91 7.02 12.32
N TYR A 262 10.35 5.84 12.06
CA TYR A 262 9.70 5.55 10.78
C TYR A 262 8.42 6.38 10.60
N LEU A 263 8.33 7.06 9.46
CA LEU A 263 7.15 7.80 9.03
C LEU A 263 6.63 7.19 7.72
N SER A 264 5.40 6.68 7.74
CA SER A 264 4.72 6.19 6.54
C SER A 264 4.39 7.37 5.63
N LEU A 265 4.94 7.42 4.42
CA LEU A 265 4.72 8.51 3.46
C LEU A 265 3.56 8.22 2.52
N GLU A 266 3.05 9.26 1.87
CA GLU A 266 2.04 9.11 0.82
C GLU A 266 2.66 8.67 -0.50
N ALA A 267 1.94 7.82 -1.22
CA ALA A 267 2.27 7.41 -2.56
C ALA A 267 1.04 7.48 -3.47
N GLN A 268 1.31 7.56 -4.77
CA GLN A 268 0.30 7.62 -5.82
C GLN A 268 0.65 6.67 -6.97
N GLN A 269 -0.35 6.04 -7.56
CA GLN A 269 -0.16 5.16 -8.71
C GLN A 269 0.27 5.97 -9.94
N SER A 270 1.29 5.49 -10.67
CA SER A 270 1.89 6.22 -11.79
C SER A 270 1.17 6.03 -13.14
N SER A 271 0.21 5.09 -13.25
CA SER A 271 -0.41 4.70 -14.53
C SER A 271 -1.92 5.05 -14.62
N GLY A 272 -2.28 5.87 -15.62
CA GLY A 272 -3.64 5.96 -16.20
C GLY A 272 -4.55 7.10 -15.71
N ARG A 273 -5.45 7.57 -16.59
CA ARG A 273 -6.33 8.77 -16.54
C ARG A 273 -7.30 8.88 -15.33
N THR A 274 -7.18 8.01 -14.33
CA THR A 274 -7.94 8.01 -13.08
C THR A 274 -7.01 7.58 -11.94
N GLY A 275 -6.04 8.43 -11.59
CA GLY A 275 -5.15 8.17 -10.47
C GLY A 275 -5.95 8.10 -9.17
N LEU A 276 -5.73 7.04 -8.38
CA LEU A 276 -6.17 7.00 -6.99
C LEU A 276 -5.61 8.23 -6.25
N PRO A 277 -6.37 8.78 -5.28
CA PRO A 277 -5.85 9.88 -4.48
C PRO A 277 -4.57 9.46 -3.75
N PRO A 278 -3.68 10.42 -3.42
CA PRO A 278 -2.57 10.20 -2.52
C PRO A 278 -2.99 9.35 -1.31
N THR A 279 -2.31 8.24 -1.09
CA THR A 279 -2.64 7.29 -0.02
C THR A 279 -1.36 6.86 0.67
N ARG A 280 -1.40 6.65 1.99
CA ARG A 280 -0.24 6.16 2.75
C ARG A 280 0.25 4.83 2.20
N ILE A 281 1.57 4.70 2.06
CA ILE A 281 2.20 3.51 1.47
C ILE A 281 1.81 2.23 2.23
N ASP A 282 1.63 2.31 3.55
CA ASP A 282 1.22 1.19 4.41
C ASP A 282 -0.16 0.62 4.06
N ALA A 283 -1.04 1.43 3.46
CA ALA A 283 -2.36 1.00 3.00
C ALA A 283 -2.34 0.47 1.56
N LEU A 284 -1.27 0.74 0.80
CA LEU A 284 -1.16 0.32 -0.60
C LEU A 284 -0.44 -1.03 -0.75
N LEU A 285 0.61 -1.27 0.03
CA LEU A 285 1.42 -2.49 -0.03
C LEU A 285 0.68 -3.81 0.31
N PRO A 286 -0.29 -3.88 1.23
CA PRO A 286 -0.91 -5.15 1.63
C PRO A 286 -1.59 -5.91 0.49
N ASP A 287 -2.25 -5.17 -0.41
CA ASP A 287 -3.03 -5.73 -1.51
C ASP A 287 -2.23 -5.86 -2.82
N ARG A 288 -0.95 -5.45 -2.80
CA ARG A 288 -0.08 -5.40 -3.98
C ARG A 288 1.06 -6.40 -3.81
N PRO A 289 1.02 -7.55 -4.50
CA PRO A 289 2.09 -8.54 -4.38
C PRO A 289 3.42 -8.04 -4.95
N ARG A 290 3.39 -7.20 -6.00
CA ARG A 290 4.58 -6.72 -6.70
C ARG A 290 4.51 -5.21 -6.90
N VAL A 291 5.47 -4.48 -6.33
CA VAL A 291 5.48 -3.00 -6.31
C VAL A 291 6.82 -2.47 -6.80
N LEU A 292 6.77 -1.54 -7.75
CA LEU A 292 7.91 -0.73 -8.17
C LEU A 292 7.75 0.66 -7.58
N LEU A 293 8.59 0.97 -6.59
CA LEU A 293 8.53 2.22 -5.84
C LEU A 293 9.47 3.27 -6.45
N ARG A 294 8.87 4.28 -7.08
CA ARG A 294 9.54 5.45 -7.63
C ARG A 294 9.62 6.58 -6.60
N GLY A 295 10.74 7.28 -6.52
CA GLY A 295 10.85 8.46 -5.66
C GLY A 295 12.21 9.16 -5.78
N GLU A 296 12.26 10.46 -5.49
CA GLU A 296 13.47 11.28 -5.56
C GLU A 296 14.57 10.80 -4.59
N ALA A 297 15.79 11.33 -4.73
CA ALA A 297 16.85 11.14 -3.76
C ALA A 297 16.43 11.66 -2.37
N GLY A 298 16.68 10.87 -1.32
CA GLY A 298 16.29 11.22 0.05
C GLY A 298 14.79 11.10 0.36
N ALA A 299 13.97 10.55 -0.55
CA ALA A 299 12.53 10.35 -0.35
C ALA A 299 12.14 9.21 0.61
N GLY A 300 13.11 8.47 1.19
CA GLY A 300 12.83 7.40 2.16
C GLY A 300 12.56 6.00 1.58
N LYS A 301 12.83 5.77 0.28
CA LYS A 301 12.67 4.44 -0.38
C LYS A 301 13.41 3.33 0.36
N THR A 302 14.71 3.49 0.55
CA THR A 302 15.57 2.52 1.24
C THR A 302 15.12 2.33 2.70
N THR A 303 14.72 3.42 3.38
CA THR A 303 14.19 3.37 4.75
C THR A 303 12.93 2.51 4.86
N LEU A 304 12.01 2.59 3.88
CA LEU A 304 10.84 1.70 3.82
C LEU A 304 11.24 0.23 3.64
N LEU A 305 12.19 -0.07 2.75
CA LEU A 305 12.66 -1.44 2.54
C LEU A 305 13.30 -2.01 3.82
N TRP A 306 14.12 -1.22 4.51
CA TRP A 306 14.74 -1.64 5.77
C TRP A 306 13.71 -1.86 6.87
N TRP A 307 12.71 -0.99 6.96
CA TRP A 307 11.57 -1.17 7.86
C TRP A 307 10.83 -2.49 7.58
N LEU A 308 10.55 -2.80 6.31
CA LEU A 308 9.94 -4.09 5.97
C LEU A 308 10.85 -5.28 6.32
N ALA A 309 12.16 -5.17 6.05
CA ALA A 309 13.14 -6.22 6.35
C ALA A 309 13.24 -6.53 7.85
N ALA A 310 13.21 -5.49 8.69
CA ALA A 310 13.35 -5.60 10.13
C ALA A 310 12.08 -6.08 10.87
N HIS A 311 10.89 -5.89 10.27
CA HIS A 311 9.61 -6.08 10.96
C HIS A 311 8.73 -7.20 10.37
N ALA A 312 8.87 -7.54 9.09
CA ALA A 312 7.98 -8.52 8.44
C ALA A 312 8.12 -9.93 9.05
N SER A 313 9.34 -10.46 9.16
CA SER A 313 9.58 -11.80 9.73
C SER A 313 9.34 -11.85 11.24
N ALA A 314 9.63 -10.76 11.93
CA ALA A 314 9.38 -10.62 13.37
C ALA A 314 7.88 -10.46 13.72
N GLY A 315 7.01 -10.24 12.72
CA GLY A 315 5.58 -10.06 12.94
C GLY A 315 5.23 -8.74 13.64
N THR A 316 6.09 -7.72 13.54
CA THR A 316 5.97 -6.44 14.25
C THR A 316 5.35 -5.32 13.42
N LEU A 317 4.96 -5.57 12.17
CA LEU A 317 4.27 -4.57 11.36
C LEU A 317 2.87 -4.29 11.95
N GLY A 318 2.46 -3.02 11.92
CA GLY A 318 1.16 -2.58 12.44
C GLY A 318 -0.04 -3.16 11.67
N ALA A 319 -1.25 -2.95 12.18
CA ALA A 319 -2.48 -3.57 11.66
C ALA A 319 -2.71 -3.38 10.15
N ARG A 320 -2.33 -2.23 9.58
CA ARG A 320 -2.46 -1.97 8.13
C ARG A 320 -1.57 -2.87 7.28
N LEU A 321 -0.38 -3.22 7.78
CA LEU A 321 0.60 -4.06 7.10
C LEU A 321 0.59 -5.51 7.61
N ALA A 322 -0.43 -5.91 8.37
CA ALA A 322 -0.56 -7.25 8.93
C ALA A 322 -0.42 -8.38 7.88
N PRO A 323 -0.87 -8.24 6.62
CA PRO A 323 -0.65 -9.27 5.61
C PRO A 323 0.82 -9.54 5.25
N LEU A 324 1.75 -8.63 5.57
CA LEU A 324 3.18 -8.83 5.37
C LEU A 324 3.88 -9.49 6.56
N ASN A 325 3.22 -9.58 7.72
CA ASN A 325 3.78 -10.27 8.88
C ASN A 325 3.92 -11.78 8.61
N GLY A 326 5.03 -12.35 9.08
CA GLY A 326 5.39 -13.76 8.87
C GLY A 326 6.01 -14.08 7.51
N LEU A 327 6.21 -13.07 6.65
CA LEU A 327 7.04 -13.21 5.44
C LEU A 327 8.53 -13.17 5.81
N VAL A 328 9.36 -13.86 5.04
CA VAL A 328 10.82 -13.91 5.17
C VAL A 328 11.44 -12.92 4.17
N PRO A 329 12.02 -11.81 4.64
CA PRO A 329 12.63 -10.81 3.78
C PRO A 329 13.96 -11.30 3.20
N PHE A 330 14.11 -11.20 1.88
CA PHE A 330 15.40 -11.32 1.20
C PHE A 330 15.78 -9.94 0.66
N VAL A 331 16.68 -9.25 1.36
CA VAL A 331 17.18 -7.94 0.95
C VAL A 331 18.27 -8.13 -0.09
N VAL A 332 18.06 -7.58 -1.28
CA VAL A 332 19.02 -7.61 -2.39
C VAL A 332 19.50 -6.18 -2.65
N PRO A 333 20.58 -5.74 -1.98
CA PRO A 333 21.15 -4.42 -2.21
C PRO A 333 21.97 -4.45 -3.51
N LEU A 334 21.33 -4.14 -4.64
CA LEU A 334 21.95 -4.24 -5.97
C LEU A 334 23.22 -3.41 -6.09
N ARG A 335 23.29 -2.28 -5.39
CA ARG A 335 24.46 -1.39 -5.31
C ARG A 335 25.72 -2.10 -4.80
N THR A 336 25.60 -2.93 -3.76
CA THR A 336 26.75 -3.58 -3.10
C THR A 336 27.25 -4.75 -3.90
N LEU A 337 26.31 -5.57 -4.40
CA LEU A 337 26.64 -6.73 -5.22
C LEU A 337 27.42 -6.33 -6.48
N ARG A 338 27.09 -5.18 -7.09
CA ARG A 338 27.78 -4.69 -8.28
C ARG A 338 29.11 -3.99 -7.98
N ALA A 339 29.22 -3.24 -6.89
CA ALA A 339 30.48 -2.59 -6.50
C ALA A 339 31.64 -3.59 -6.34
N GLU A 340 31.34 -4.83 -5.98
CA GLU A 340 32.29 -5.92 -5.76
C GLU A 340 32.60 -6.74 -7.02
N GLY A 341 31.96 -6.42 -8.15
CA GLY A 341 32.04 -7.23 -9.37
C GLY A 341 31.28 -8.56 -9.29
N GLY A 342 30.32 -8.67 -8.35
CA GLY A 342 29.49 -9.84 -8.16
C GLY A 342 28.44 -10.05 -9.26
N THR A 343 27.93 -11.27 -9.35
CA THR A 343 26.78 -11.64 -10.19
C THR A 343 25.48 -11.57 -9.38
N PHE A 344 24.33 -11.50 -10.05
CA PHE A 344 23.05 -11.54 -9.34
C PHE A 344 22.88 -12.89 -8.62
N PRO A 345 22.37 -12.91 -7.38
CA PRO A 345 22.31 -14.12 -6.58
C PRO A 345 21.35 -15.12 -7.20
N ALA A 346 21.79 -16.38 -7.32
CA ALA A 346 20.88 -17.50 -7.55
C ALA A 346 19.92 -17.63 -6.34
N PRO A 347 18.79 -18.34 -6.47
CA PRO A 347 17.85 -18.51 -5.37
C PRO A 347 18.50 -18.97 -4.05
N ALA A 348 19.44 -19.92 -4.11
CA ALA A 348 20.15 -20.41 -2.91
C ALA A 348 21.04 -19.35 -2.21
N GLN A 349 21.45 -18.30 -2.93
CA GLN A 349 22.36 -17.26 -2.47
C GLN A 349 21.63 -16.00 -1.98
N LEU A 350 20.29 -15.95 -2.07
CA LEU A 350 19.50 -14.82 -1.60
C LEU A 350 19.74 -14.45 -0.11
N PRO A 351 19.95 -15.39 0.82
CA PRO A 351 20.21 -15.04 2.23
C PRO A 351 21.55 -14.32 2.40
N ASP A 352 22.52 -14.64 1.55
CA ASP A 352 23.88 -14.10 1.60
C ASP A 352 23.97 -12.68 0.99
N ALA A 353 22.99 -12.30 0.16
CA ALA A 353 22.98 -11.00 -0.53
C ALA A 353 23.01 -9.81 0.43
N ALA A 354 22.43 -9.97 1.63
CA ALA A 354 22.41 -8.95 2.68
C ALA A 354 23.66 -8.95 3.58
N ARG A 355 24.57 -9.93 3.42
CA ARG A 355 25.80 -10.11 4.24
C ARG A 355 25.54 -10.12 5.75
N LEU A 356 24.46 -10.79 6.15
CA LEU A 356 24.13 -10.93 7.57
C LEU A 356 25.18 -11.79 8.28
N VAL A 357 25.51 -11.43 9.52
CA VAL A 357 26.41 -12.22 10.37
C VAL A 357 25.62 -13.37 10.97
N ILE A 358 25.51 -14.46 10.22
CA ILE A 358 24.77 -15.68 10.57
C ILE A 358 25.42 -16.91 9.91
N ASP A 359 25.16 -18.09 10.48
CA ASP A 359 25.54 -19.37 9.86
C ASP A 359 24.91 -19.56 8.46
N ALA A 360 25.49 -20.47 7.69
CA ALA A 360 24.98 -20.80 6.36
C ALA A 360 23.56 -21.39 6.43
N ALA A 361 22.71 -21.01 5.47
CA ALA A 361 21.35 -21.52 5.39
C ALA A 361 21.32 -23.05 5.20
N PRO A 362 20.36 -23.77 5.83
CA PRO A 362 20.16 -25.18 5.59
C PRO A 362 19.89 -25.49 4.11
N GLU A 363 20.34 -26.64 3.64
CA GLU A 363 20.18 -27.05 2.24
C GLU A 363 18.71 -27.01 1.80
N GLY A 364 18.46 -26.32 0.67
CA GLY A 364 17.13 -26.17 0.08
C GLY A 364 16.16 -25.28 0.86
N TRP A 365 16.55 -24.68 1.99
CA TRP A 365 15.67 -23.84 2.81
C TRP A 365 15.07 -22.70 1.99
N VAL A 366 15.89 -21.98 1.22
CA VAL A 366 15.43 -20.84 0.41
C VAL A 366 14.39 -21.28 -0.62
N GLY A 367 14.61 -22.41 -1.30
CA GLY A 367 13.66 -22.98 -2.24
C GLY A 367 12.30 -23.24 -1.59
N ARG A 368 12.29 -23.83 -0.39
CA ARG A 368 11.06 -24.07 0.38
C ARG A 368 10.36 -22.77 0.79
N VAL A 369 11.10 -21.74 1.17
CA VAL A 369 10.53 -20.41 1.49
C VAL A 369 9.89 -19.78 0.25
N LEU A 370 10.56 -19.82 -0.90
CA LEU A 370 10.06 -19.27 -2.16
C LEU A 370 8.81 -20.03 -2.65
N GLU A 371 8.84 -21.37 -2.62
CA GLU A 371 7.70 -22.22 -3.00
C GLU A 371 6.50 -22.10 -2.06
N SER A 372 6.72 -21.77 -0.79
CA SER A 372 5.64 -21.54 0.19
C SER A 372 4.95 -20.18 0.04
N GLY A 373 5.39 -19.31 -0.87
CA GLY A 373 4.88 -17.93 -1.00
C GLY A 373 5.18 -17.03 0.20
N ARG A 374 6.13 -17.45 1.08
CA ARG A 374 6.54 -16.68 2.26
C ARG A 374 7.69 -15.72 1.99
N ALA A 375 8.29 -15.76 0.80
CA ALA A 375 9.38 -14.85 0.46
C ALA A 375 8.87 -13.42 0.22
N LEU A 376 9.53 -12.46 0.86
CA LEU A 376 9.41 -11.03 0.58
C LEU A 376 10.74 -10.55 -0.02
N LEU A 377 10.80 -10.40 -1.33
CA LEU A 377 11.97 -9.91 -2.03
C LEU A 377 12.03 -8.37 -1.97
N LEU A 378 13.11 -7.84 -1.41
CA LEU A 378 13.33 -6.40 -1.25
C LEU A 378 14.53 -5.97 -2.09
N VAL A 379 14.26 -5.50 -3.31
CA VAL A 379 15.30 -5.13 -4.28
C VAL A 379 15.58 -3.64 -4.14
N ASP A 380 16.73 -3.29 -3.55
CA ASP A 380 17.09 -1.89 -3.30
C ASP A 380 18.07 -1.35 -4.35
N GLY A 381 17.71 -0.25 -4.99
CA GLY A 381 18.59 0.55 -5.84
C GLY A 381 18.73 0.07 -7.29
N LEU A 382 17.61 -0.20 -7.98
CA LEU A 382 17.65 -0.55 -9.42
C LEU A 382 18.26 0.57 -10.29
N ASP A 383 18.17 1.83 -9.88
CA ASP A 383 18.76 2.97 -10.61
C ASP A 383 20.29 3.02 -10.54
N GLU A 384 20.87 2.37 -9.52
CA GLU A 384 22.31 2.34 -9.21
C GLU A 384 23.05 1.23 -9.96
N VAL A 385 22.31 0.39 -10.69
CA VAL A 385 22.87 -0.53 -11.67
C VAL A 385 23.20 0.26 -12.95
N ALA A 386 24.42 0.08 -13.45
CA ALA A 386 24.86 0.66 -14.72
C ALA A 386 23.86 0.31 -15.84
N GLN A 387 23.68 1.21 -16.81
CA GLN A 387 22.66 1.06 -17.86
C GLN A 387 22.78 -0.29 -18.58
N ASP A 388 24.00 -0.73 -18.88
CA ASP A 388 24.29 -2.01 -19.56
C ASP A 388 23.93 -3.26 -18.72
N ASP A 389 23.86 -3.12 -17.40
CA ASP A 389 23.56 -4.19 -16.45
C ASP A 389 22.09 -4.22 -16.01
N ARG A 390 21.30 -3.18 -16.32
CA ARG A 390 19.87 -3.10 -15.95
C ARG A 390 19.04 -4.16 -16.64
N GLU A 391 19.35 -4.45 -17.90
CA GLU A 391 18.67 -5.51 -18.65
C GLU A 391 18.96 -6.89 -18.02
N GLN A 392 20.18 -7.10 -17.54
CA GLN A 392 20.51 -8.33 -16.80
C GLN A 392 19.77 -8.40 -15.45
N ALA A 393 19.61 -7.28 -14.75
CA ALA A 393 18.82 -7.20 -13.51
C ALA A 393 17.35 -7.52 -13.77
N HIS A 394 16.78 -6.95 -14.84
CA HIS A 394 15.42 -7.20 -15.29
C HIS A 394 15.20 -8.68 -15.60
N GLN A 395 16.11 -9.29 -16.37
CA GLN A 395 16.04 -10.71 -16.72
C GLN A 395 16.20 -11.63 -15.50
N TRP A 396 17.12 -11.30 -14.60
CA TRP A 396 17.29 -12.06 -13.35
C TRP A 396 16.01 -12.02 -12.51
N LEU A 397 15.44 -10.82 -12.31
CA LEU A 397 14.24 -10.64 -11.52
C LEU A 397 13.04 -11.34 -12.17
N SER A 398 12.87 -11.20 -13.49
CA SER A 398 11.79 -11.85 -14.24
C SER A 398 11.86 -13.37 -14.13
N ARG A 399 13.04 -13.98 -14.34
CA ARG A 399 13.20 -15.45 -14.20
C ARG A 399 12.88 -15.95 -12.80
N LEU A 400 13.21 -15.17 -11.77
CA LEU A 400 12.92 -15.52 -10.38
C LEU A 400 11.41 -15.48 -10.11
N LEU A 401 10.72 -14.44 -10.58
CA LEU A 401 9.28 -14.24 -10.39
C LEU A 401 8.42 -15.18 -11.24
N ASP A 402 8.87 -15.52 -12.45
CA ASP A 402 8.22 -16.52 -13.31
C ASP A 402 8.30 -17.92 -12.69
N ARG A 403 9.43 -18.24 -12.03
CA ARG A 403 9.61 -19.53 -11.36
C ARG A 403 8.80 -19.65 -10.07
N TYR A 404 8.62 -18.54 -9.35
CA TYR A 404 7.96 -18.50 -8.05
C TYR A 404 6.91 -17.36 -8.03
N PRO A 405 5.70 -17.62 -8.56
CA PRO A 405 4.71 -16.58 -8.80
C PRO A 405 4.18 -15.93 -7.51
N ASP A 406 4.16 -16.68 -6.40
CA ASP A 406 3.62 -16.27 -5.10
C ASP A 406 4.58 -15.40 -4.27
N ILE A 407 5.78 -15.10 -4.78
CA ILE A 407 6.73 -14.20 -4.11
C ILE A 407 6.13 -12.78 -4.08
N ARG A 408 6.20 -12.15 -2.90
CA ARG A 408 5.99 -10.70 -2.80
C ARG A 408 7.29 -9.97 -3.09
N CYS A 409 7.22 -8.90 -3.89
CA CYS A 409 8.39 -8.14 -4.29
C CYS A 409 8.16 -6.63 -4.15
N VAL A 410 9.09 -5.94 -3.49
CA VAL A 410 9.16 -4.48 -3.50
C VAL A 410 10.51 -4.09 -4.06
N ALA A 411 10.50 -3.37 -5.18
CA ALA A 411 11.70 -2.89 -5.85
C ALA A 411 11.74 -1.36 -5.83
N THR A 412 12.91 -0.75 -5.62
CA THR A 412 13.05 0.72 -5.58
C THR A 412 13.82 1.25 -6.78
N VAL A 413 13.37 2.39 -7.31
CA VAL A 413 14.00 3.06 -8.44
C VAL A 413 13.84 4.59 -8.35
N ARG A 414 14.72 5.35 -9.00
CA ARG A 414 14.53 6.80 -9.19
C ARG A 414 13.47 7.08 -10.28
N PRO A 415 12.75 8.22 -10.22
CA PRO A 415 11.55 8.42 -11.03
C PRO A 415 11.78 8.31 -12.54
N LEU A 416 12.95 8.72 -13.00
CA LEU A 416 13.29 8.72 -14.42
C LEU A 416 14.09 7.48 -14.84
N ALA A 417 14.74 6.77 -13.90
CA ALA A 417 15.82 5.82 -14.20
C ALA A 417 15.40 4.61 -15.06
N VAL A 418 14.10 4.29 -15.12
CA VAL A 418 13.52 3.29 -16.01
C VAL A 418 12.25 3.85 -16.64
N GLU A 419 11.95 3.43 -17.86
CA GLU A 419 10.73 3.81 -18.57
C GLU A 419 9.46 3.44 -17.79
N SER A 420 8.35 4.12 -18.06
CA SER A 420 7.06 3.77 -17.45
C SER A 420 6.62 2.39 -17.91
N GLY A 421 6.23 1.52 -16.98
CA GLY A 421 5.83 0.14 -17.29
C GLY A 421 7.00 -0.82 -17.52
N TRP A 422 8.23 -0.46 -17.11
CA TRP A 422 9.43 -1.29 -17.32
C TRP A 422 9.28 -2.74 -16.79
N LEU A 423 8.66 -2.90 -15.62
CA LEU A 423 8.33 -4.21 -15.03
C LEU A 423 6.85 -4.58 -15.20
N GLY A 424 6.13 -3.90 -16.11
CA GLY A 424 4.69 -4.12 -16.31
C GLY A 424 4.35 -5.53 -16.81
N SER A 425 5.27 -6.18 -17.53
CA SER A 425 5.14 -7.59 -17.97
C SER A 425 5.22 -8.60 -16.83
N GLN A 426 5.63 -8.16 -15.63
CA GLN A 426 5.79 -8.98 -14.43
C GLN A 426 4.73 -8.63 -13.37
N ASP A 427 3.62 -8.01 -13.78
CA ASP A 427 2.50 -7.57 -12.94
C ASP A 427 2.91 -6.60 -11.81
N PHE A 428 3.95 -5.78 -12.05
CA PHE A 428 4.32 -4.73 -11.09
C PHE A 428 3.35 -3.56 -11.15
N GLU A 429 2.85 -3.17 -9.98
CA GLU A 429 2.20 -1.88 -9.81
C GLU A 429 3.24 -0.79 -9.50
N GLU A 430 3.24 0.27 -10.29
CA GLU A 430 4.12 1.41 -10.07
C GLU A 430 3.52 2.42 -9.10
N LEU A 431 4.22 2.63 -7.99
CA LEU A 431 3.87 3.62 -6.97
C LEU A 431 4.93 4.70 -6.91
N ARG A 432 4.53 5.97 -6.97
CA ARG A 432 5.39 7.12 -6.77
C ARG A 432 5.24 7.62 -5.34
N LEU A 433 6.31 7.61 -4.55
CA LEU A 433 6.37 8.33 -3.28
C LEU A 433 6.26 9.83 -3.53
N LEU A 434 5.34 10.45 -2.80
CA LEU A 434 5.12 11.88 -2.83
C LEU A 434 6.03 12.59 -1.81
N PRO A 435 6.37 13.87 -2.04
CA PRO A 435 7.06 14.67 -1.03
C PRO A 435 6.22 14.76 0.25
N MET A 436 6.87 14.93 1.40
CA MET A 436 6.19 15.11 2.69
C MET A 436 5.21 16.28 2.63
N GLY A 437 3.98 16.03 3.09
CA GLY A 437 3.00 17.09 3.33
C GLY A 437 3.31 17.86 4.61
N ASP A 438 2.57 18.93 4.87
CA ASP A 438 2.81 19.78 6.05
C ASP A 438 2.64 18.99 7.36
N ARG A 439 1.61 18.13 7.43
CA ARG A 439 1.39 17.22 8.57
C ARG A 439 2.50 16.19 8.75
N ASP A 440 3.15 15.77 7.65
CA ASP A 440 4.27 14.82 7.70
C ASP A 440 5.53 15.49 8.25
N ILE A 441 5.79 16.74 7.86
CA ILE A 441 6.89 17.53 8.37
C ILE A 441 6.72 17.72 9.89
N GLU A 442 5.53 18.09 10.35
CA GLU A 442 5.25 18.22 11.79
C GLU A 442 5.45 16.90 12.55
N ALA A 443 4.92 15.79 12.01
CA ALA A 443 5.10 14.47 12.60
C ALA A 443 6.58 14.05 12.63
N PHE A 444 7.34 14.35 11.58
CA PHE A 444 8.76 14.08 11.49
C PHE A 444 9.55 14.88 12.53
N VAL A 445 9.29 16.19 12.65
CA VAL A 445 9.93 17.06 13.64
C VAL A 445 9.66 16.55 15.06
N ALA A 446 8.41 16.18 15.36
CA ALA A 446 8.05 15.63 16.66
C ALA A 446 8.75 14.29 16.95
N ALA A 447 8.84 13.39 15.96
CA ALA A 447 9.56 12.12 16.09
C ALA A 447 11.07 12.35 16.30
N TRP A 448 11.68 13.25 15.55
CA TRP A 448 13.09 13.60 15.67
C TRP A 448 13.41 14.22 17.02
N HIS A 449 12.59 15.15 17.52
CA HIS A 449 12.78 15.75 18.84
C HIS A 449 12.51 14.75 19.98
N ARG A 450 11.57 13.82 19.81
CA ARG A 450 11.36 12.73 20.77
C ARG A 450 12.58 11.84 20.86
N ALA A 451 13.16 11.47 19.72
CA ALA A 451 14.44 10.76 19.66
C ALA A 451 15.52 11.58 20.39
N ALA A 452 15.73 12.83 20.00
CA ALA A 452 16.72 13.72 20.62
C ALA A 452 16.62 13.85 22.15
N ARG A 453 15.42 13.75 22.74
CA ARG A 453 15.20 13.79 24.19
C ARG A 453 15.67 12.51 24.90
N LEU A 454 15.78 11.37 24.22
CA LEU A 454 16.29 10.15 24.85
C LEU A 454 17.79 10.24 25.17
N ASP A 455 18.51 11.13 24.47
CA ASP A 455 19.97 11.31 24.58
C ASP A 455 20.39 12.56 25.38
N ASP A 456 19.48 13.48 25.69
CA ASP A 456 19.76 14.76 26.33
C ASP A 456 18.74 15.09 27.44
N ASP A 457 19.25 15.38 28.64
CA ASP A 457 18.48 15.67 29.85
C ASP A 457 17.83 17.08 29.81
N ASP A 458 18.23 17.98 28.91
CA ASP A 458 17.61 19.32 28.76
C ASP A 458 16.34 19.27 27.87
N HIS A 459 15.31 18.60 28.39
CA HIS A 459 14.03 18.46 27.71
C HIS A 459 13.27 19.79 27.54
N GLU A 460 13.55 20.81 28.36
CA GLU A 460 12.86 22.11 28.30
C GLU A 460 13.33 22.92 27.09
N THR A 461 14.66 23.04 26.90
CA THR A 461 15.22 23.71 25.72
C THR A 461 14.81 23.01 24.43
N LEU A 462 14.82 21.67 24.40
CA LEU A 462 14.36 20.90 23.25
C LEU A 462 12.89 21.14 22.92
N GLY A 463 12.02 21.29 23.93
CA GLY A 463 10.61 21.62 23.72
C GLY A 463 10.36 23.06 23.27
N ARG A 464 11.26 23.99 23.56
CA ARG A 464 11.21 25.34 22.99
C ARG A 464 11.64 25.33 21.52
N LEU A 465 12.75 24.64 21.20
CA LEU A 465 13.27 24.53 19.84
C LEU A 465 12.29 23.80 18.90
N GLU A 466 11.66 22.72 19.38
CA GLU A 466 10.63 22.00 18.61
C GLU A 466 9.48 22.94 18.21
N ARG A 467 8.94 23.70 19.17
CA ARG A 467 7.85 24.67 18.92
C ARG A 467 8.28 25.79 17.98
N ASP A 468 9.50 26.31 18.17
CA ASP A 468 10.06 27.36 17.31
C ASP A 468 10.23 26.87 15.87
N LEU A 469 10.76 25.65 15.66
CA LEU A 469 10.96 25.09 14.32
C LEU A 469 9.64 24.87 13.58
N VAL A 470 8.63 24.33 14.27
CA VAL A 470 7.27 24.19 13.71
C VAL A 470 6.71 25.56 13.30
N GLN A 471 6.92 26.59 14.13
CA GLN A 471 6.50 27.96 13.80
C GLN A 471 7.26 28.53 12.60
N GLN A 472 8.57 28.29 12.50
CA GLN A 472 9.37 28.72 11.35
C GLN A 472 8.91 28.04 10.05
N PHE A 473 8.59 26.75 10.08
CA PHE A 473 8.00 26.07 8.92
C PHE A 473 6.63 26.63 8.54
N ALA A 474 5.80 27.02 9.50
CA ALA A 474 4.52 27.67 9.21
C ALA A 474 4.71 29.04 8.54
N GLN A 475 5.67 29.83 9.02
CA GLN A 475 5.89 31.22 8.59
C GLN A 475 6.75 31.37 7.34
N ASN A 476 7.60 30.39 7.01
CA ASN A 476 8.53 30.44 5.89
C ASN A 476 8.25 29.32 4.86
N PRO A 477 7.48 29.62 3.79
CA PRO A 477 7.18 28.64 2.74
C PRO A 477 8.41 28.07 2.05
N ALA A 478 9.47 28.86 1.84
CA ALA A 478 10.69 28.40 1.18
C ALA A 478 11.43 27.37 2.03
N LEU A 479 11.53 27.60 3.34
CA LEU A 479 12.11 26.64 4.29
C LEU A 479 11.26 25.36 4.38
N ARG A 480 9.92 25.49 4.37
CA ARG A 480 9.00 24.34 4.38
C ARG A 480 9.12 23.50 3.11
N ASP A 481 9.22 24.14 1.95
CA ASP A 481 9.41 23.43 0.68
C ASP A 481 10.72 22.65 0.64
N LEU A 482 11.73 23.19 1.31
CA LEU A 482 13.02 22.54 1.45
C LEU A 482 12.95 21.29 2.34
N ALA A 483 12.11 21.31 3.39
CA ALA A 483 11.87 20.18 4.29
C ALA A 483 10.97 19.08 3.72
N ARG A 484 10.49 19.18 2.47
CA ARG A 484 9.59 18.17 1.88
C ARG A 484 10.23 16.79 1.62
N THR A 485 11.54 16.63 1.84
CA THR A 485 12.20 15.32 1.84
C THR A 485 12.65 14.96 3.26
N PRO A 486 12.44 13.71 3.72
CA PRO A 486 12.84 13.29 5.07
C PRO A 486 14.29 13.65 5.42
N LEU A 487 15.22 13.47 4.48
CA LEU A 487 16.62 13.85 4.67
C LEU A 487 16.78 15.35 4.99
N LEU A 488 16.21 16.23 4.16
CA LEU A 488 16.36 17.66 4.36
C LEU A 488 15.65 18.14 5.63
N CYS A 489 14.52 17.54 5.97
CA CYS A 489 13.87 17.80 7.24
C CYS A 489 14.78 17.45 8.42
N ALA A 490 15.41 16.26 8.40
CA ALA A 490 16.39 15.87 9.42
C ALA A 490 17.60 16.82 9.49
N VAL A 491 18.13 17.25 8.34
CA VAL A 491 19.21 18.25 8.25
C VAL A 491 18.78 19.57 8.90
N ILE A 492 17.57 20.04 8.62
CA ILE A 492 17.02 21.27 9.19
C ILE A 492 16.84 21.14 10.70
N CYS A 493 16.29 20.03 11.19
CA CYS A 493 16.14 19.78 12.64
C CYS A 493 17.49 19.84 13.36
N ALA A 494 18.52 19.19 12.79
CA ALA A 494 19.87 19.18 13.33
C ALA A 494 20.50 20.59 13.36
N LEU A 495 20.42 21.32 12.25
CA LEU A 495 20.96 22.69 12.14
C LEU A 495 20.23 23.66 13.07
N HIS A 496 18.90 23.57 13.15
CA HIS A 496 18.06 24.42 14.00
C HIS A 496 18.45 24.28 15.48
N ARG A 497 18.61 23.03 15.95
CA ARG A 497 19.07 22.75 17.31
C ARG A 497 20.46 23.33 17.55
N ARG A 498 21.42 23.09 16.65
CA ARG A 498 22.82 23.48 16.85
C ARG A 498 23.04 25.00 16.78
N ARG A 499 22.30 25.70 15.92
CA ARG A 499 22.37 27.17 15.78
C ARG A 499 21.35 27.92 16.62
N GLN A 500 20.70 27.26 17.58
CA GLN A 500 19.69 27.84 18.47
C GLN A 500 18.60 28.63 17.73
N GLY A 501 18.11 28.11 16.60
CA GLY A 501 17.00 28.69 15.84
C GLY A 501 17.35 29.42 14.54
N LEU A 502 18.63 29.58 14.19
CA LEU A 502 19.02 30.27 12.95
C LEU A 502 19.18 29.28 11.79
N LEU A 503 18.34 29.42 10.76
CA LEU A 503 18.34 28.55 9.58
C LEU A 503 18.71 29.29 8.28
N PRO A 504 19.52 28.67 7.40
CA PRO A 504 19.73 29.13 6.04
C PRO A 504 18.46 29.17 5.18
N GLU A 505 18.43 30.07 4.20
CA GLU A 505 17.27 30.31 3.33
C GLU A 505 17.25 29.47 2.04
N THR A 506 18.41 28.93 1.62
CA THR A 506 18.54 28.18 0.36
C THR A 506 18.96 26.72 0.57
N ARG A 507 18.57 25.84 -0.36
CA ARG A 507 18.99 24.43 -0.38
C ARG A 507 20.50 24.24 -0.32
N TRP A 508 21.23 25.06 -1.06
CA TRP A 508 22.70 25.01 -1.13
C TRP A 508 23.34 25.45 0.18
N SER A 509 22.86 26.55 0.77
CA SER A 509 23.38 27.02 2.05
C SER A 509 23.04 26.05 3.19
N LEU A 510 21.91 25.31 3.10
CA LEU A 510 21.65 24.19 4.01
C LEU A 510 22.66 23.06 3.86
N TYR A 511 22.93 22.58 2.63
CA TYR A 511 23.90 21.50 2.43
C TYR A 511 25.32 21.92 2.84
N ASP A 512 25.74 23.13 2.50
CA ASP A 512 27.04 23.67 2.89
C ASP A 512 27.15 23.85 4.40
N SER A 513 26.09 24.36 5.04
CA SER A 513 26.03 24.47 6.50
C SER A 513 26.03 23.10 7.17
N ALA A 514 25.32 22.12 6.63
CA ALA A 514 25.27 20.75 7.13
C ALA A 514 26.59 20.01 6.93
N LEU A 515 27.28 20.23 5.82
CA LEU A 515 28.59 19.67 5.56
C LEU A 515 29.62 20.29 6.52
N THR A 516 29.63 21.61 6.67
CA THR A 516 30.47 22.31 7.65
C THR A 516 30.18 21.82 9.08
N MET A 517 28.90 21.56 9.38
CA MET A 517 28.46 21.01 10.65
C MET A 517 29.09 19.63 10.93
N LEU A 518 29.02 18.71 9.95
CA LEU A 518 29.55 17.35 10.05
C LEU A 518 31.09 17.31 10.11
N LEU A 519 31.75 18.12 9.28
CA LEU A 519 33.21 18.15 9.16
C LEU A 519 33.89 18.96 10.27
N GLY A 520 33.19 19.93 10.88
CA GLY A 520 33.82 21.00 11.68
C GLY A 520 33.92 20.80 13.19
N ASP A 521 33.02 20.05 13.85
CA ASP A 521 32.90 20.12 15.34
C ASP A 521 33.14 18.83 16.12
N ARG A 522 33.41 17.69 15.49
CA ARG A 522 33.61 16.42 16.23
C ARG A 522 34.83 16.42 17.16
N ASP A 523 35.89 17.16 16.82
CA ASP A 523 37.15 17.16 17.60
C ASP A 523 37.20 18.21 18.71
N LYS A 524 36.58 19.38 18.53
CA LYS A 524 36.60 20.46 19.54
C LYS A 524 35.71 20.16 20.75
N GLN A 525 34.60 19.44 20.57
CA GLN A 525 33.64 19.15 21.64
C GLN A 525 34.06 17.99 22.56
N ARG A 526 34.87 17.03 22.09
CA ARG A 526 35.25 15.85 22.90
C ARG A 526 36.51 16.03 23.75
N ARG A 527 37.30 17.11 23.60
CA ARG A 527 38.60 17.33 24.29
C ARG A 527 39.52 16.09 24.22
N ILE A 528 39.49 15.35 23.12
CA ILE A 528 40.33 14.17 22.90
C ILE A 528 41.53 14.63 22.06
N GLU A 529 42.74 14.54 22.60
CA GLU A 529 43.98 14.70 21.84
C GLU A 529 43.99 13.68 20.68
N ALA A 530 44.23 14.13 19.45
CA ALA A 530 44.15 13.33 18.22
C ALA A 530 44.99 12.03 18.35
N PRO A 531 44.37 10.85 18.56
CA PRO A 531 45.13 9.61 18.82
C PRO A 531 45.94 9.15 17.60
N GLU A 532 45.51 9.58 16.40
CA GLU A 532 46.11 9.29 15.11
C GLU A 532 47.19 10.31 14.70
N GLY A 533 47.37 11.41 15.47
CA GLY A 533 48.31 12.49 15.15
C GLY A 533 47.90 13.38 13.96
N ILE A 534 46.71 13.16 13.39
CA ILE A 534 46.19 13.89 12.22
C ILE A 534 45.16 14.94 12.65
N THR A 535 45.28 16.13 12.08
CA THR A 535 44.39 17.28 12.25
C THR A 535 44.03 17.84 10.87
N MET A 536 42.74 17.87 10.55
CA MET A 536 42.22 18.45 9.30
C MET A 536 41.26 19.59 9.60
N ASN A 537 41.31 20.66 8.81
CA ASN A 537 40.25 21.66 8.80
C ASN A 537 39.09 21.20 7.88
N VAL A 538 37.98 21.95 7.91
CA VAL A 538 36.78 21.63 7.12
C VAL A 538 37.10 21.62 5.62
N GLU A 539 37.89 22.59 5.13
CA GLU A 539 38.23 22.65 3.71
C GLU A 539 39.06 21.45 3.24
N GLU A 540 40.06 21.01 4.01
CA GLU A 540 40.91 19.86 3.69
C GLU A 540 40.10 18.56 3.66
N GLN A 541 39.22 18.35 4.65
CA GLN A 541 38.31 17.19 4.64
C GLN A 541 37.39 17.24 3.42
N ALA A 542 36.80 18.40 3.14
CA ALA A 542 35.91 18.58 1.99
C ALA A 542 36.64 18.30 0.67
N GLN A 543 37.88 18.76 0.48
CA GLN A 543 38.65 18.51 -0.75
C GLN A 543 38.99 17.02 -0.96
N LEU A 544 39.33 16.30 0.10
CA LEU A 544 39.56 14.85 -0.01
C LEU A 544 38.26 14.10 -0.36
N LEU A 545 37.15 14.47 0.27
CA LEU A 545 35.83 13.89 0.00
C LEU A 545 35.34 14.25 -1.42
N GLN A 546 35.60 15.46 -1.90
CA GLN A 546 35.33 15.90 -3.28
C GLN A 546 36.02 14.99 -4.31
N ARG A 547 37.30 14.65 -4.09
CA ARG A 547 38.05 13.72 -4.96
C ARG A 547 37.45 12.31 -5.00
N ILE A 548 36.94 11.82 -3.87
CA ILE A 548 36.25 10.52 -3.79
C ILE A 548 34.89 10.61 -4.50
N ALA A 549 34.13 11.67 -4.23
CA ALA A 549 32.78 11.88 -4.76
C ALA A 549 32.77 11.96 -6.29
N ILE A 550 33.68 12.74 -6.90
CA ILE A 550 33.76 12.85 -8.37
C ILE A 550 34.11 11.51 -9.02
N TRP A 551 34.94 10.69 -8.37
CA TRP A 551 35.31 9.37 -8.88
C TRP A 551 34.12 8.42 -8.89
N LEU A 552 33.34 8.40 -7.80
CA LEU A 552 32.11 7.62 -7.69
C LEU A 552 31.09 8.04 -8.76
N VAL A 553 30.83 9.34 -8.91
CA VAL A 553 29.88 9.87 -9.90
C VAL A 553 30.31 9.52 -11.34
N ARG A 554 31.60 9.69 -11.68
CA ARG A 554 32.13 9.29 -12.99
C ARG A 554 31.96 7.80 -13.28
N GLY A 555 32.11 6.96 -12.26
CA GLY A 555 31.92 5.52 -12.37
C GLY A 555 30.46 5.08 -12.35
N GLY A 556 29.51 5.98 -12.07
CA GLY A 556 28.13 5.61 -11.77
C GLY A 556 28.00 4.75 -10.50
N GLN A 557 28.97 4.85 -9.59
CA GLN A 557 29.07 4.05 -8.37
C GLN A 557 28.59 4.84 -7.15
N SER A 558 28.12 4.12 -6.13
CA SER A 558 27.73 4.70 -4.83
C SER A 558 28.60 4.20 -3.67
N GLU A 559 29.39 3.15 -3.91
CA GLU A 559 30.29 2.53 -2.94
C GLU A 559 31.67 2.35 -3.58
N LEU A 560 32.72 2.33 -2.76
CA LEU A 560 34.09 2.05 -3.22
C LEU A 560 34.87 1.18 -2.23
N HIS A 561 35.71 0.30 -2.77
CA HIS A 561 36.62 -0.50 -1.96
C HIS A 561 37.77 0.35 -1.38
N ARG A 562 38.34 -0.08 -0.26
CA ARG A 562 39.45 0.60 0.43
C ARG A 562 40.62 0.92 -0.48
N SER A 563 41.03 -0.02 -1.32
CA SER A 563 42.09 0.19 -2.30
C SER A 563 41.77 1.31 -3.31
N ALA A 564 40.51 1.51 -3.69
CA ALA A 564 40.10 2.61 -4.56
C ALA A 564 40.11 3.96 -3.83
N ALA A 565 39.65 3.99 -2.59
CA ALA A 565 39.69 5.18 -1.74
C ALA A 565 41.14 5.66 -1.51
N LEU A 566 42.05 4.74 -1.18
CA LEU A 566 43.48 5.03 -1.02
C LEU A 566 44.08 5.61 -2.31
N ARG A 567 43.79 5.04 -3.48
CA ARG A 567 44.24 5.59 -4.76
C ARG A 567 43.73 7.01 -5.02
N GLN A 568 42.51 7.34 -4.61
CA GLN A 568 41.99 8.71 -4.75
C GLN A 568 42.70 9.67 -3.79
N LEU A 569 42.97 9.25 -2.55
CA LEU A 569 43.73 10.04 -1.57
C LEU A 569 45.18 10.27 -2.03
N GLU A 570 45.85 9.23 -2.52
CA GLU A 570 47.22 9.32 -3.10
C GLU A 570 47.31 10.33 -4.23
N ARG A 571 46.25 10.51 -5.01
CA ARG A 571 46.17 11.51 -6.08
C ARG A 571 45.91 12.92 -5.56
N ALA A 572 45.21 13.07 -4.44
CA ALA A 572 44.88 14.38 -3.86
C ALA A 572 46.00 14.95 -2.97
N LEU A 573 46.65 14.10 -2.18
CA LEU A 573 47.64 14.50 -1.18
C LEU A 573 48.87 15.27 -1.68
N PRO A 574 49.36 15.12 -2.94
CA PRO A 574 50.45 15.95 -3.44
C PRO A 574 50.16 17.45 -3.41
N GLY A 575 48.89 17.86 -3.45
CA GLY A 575 48.48 19.27 -3.31
C GLY A 575 48.29 19.74 -1.86
N MET A 576 48.46 18.87 -0.86
CA MET A 576 48.14 19.11 0.55
C MET A 576 49.34 18.85 1.48
N GLU A 577 50.41 19.64 1.34
CA GLU A 577 51.70 19.42 2.03
C GLU A 577 51.57 19.27 3.56
N ARG A 578 50.72 20.10 4.18
CA ARG A 578 50.45 20.04 5.62
C ARG A 578 49.87 18.70 6.05
N LEU A 579 48.99 18.13 5.24
CA LEU A 579 48.32 16.86 5.57
C LEU A 579 49.20 15.65 5.24
N ARG A 580 49.93 15.74 4.12
CA ARG A 580 50.92 14.75 3.72
C ARG A 580 52.01 14.54 4.78
N GLY A 581 52.42 15.61 5.46
CA GLY A 581 53.39 15.53 6.56
C GLY A 581 52.87 14.89 7.86
N GLN A 582 51.55 14.69 8.00
CA GLN A 582 50.93 14.15 9.21
C GLN A 582 50.76 12.63 9.20
N GLY A 583 50.81 11.98 8.02
CA GLY A 583 50.73 10.53 7.95
C GLY A 583 50.51 9.97 6.54
N PRO A 584 50.58 8.64 6.38
CA PRO A 584 50.30 7.98 5.11
C PRO A 584 48.79 8.02 4.76
N PRO A 585 48.41 7.79 3.48
CA PRO A 585 47.02 7.81 3.02
C PRO A 585 46.08 6.92 3.84
N GLU A 586 46.55 5.80 4.38
CA GLU A 586 45.77 4.89 5.22
C GLU A 586 45.36 5.53 6.55
N ALA A 587 46.27 6.26 7.19
CA ALA A 587 45.98 6.96 8.44
C ALA A 587 45.02 8.12 8.19
N ILE A 588 45.16 8.82 7.06
CA ILE A 588 44.28 9.90 6.60
C ILE A 588 42.88 9.38 6.29
N LEU A 589 42.77 8.23 5.63
CA LEU A 589 41.48 7.58 5.36
C LEU A 589 40.78 7.15 6.65
N THR A 590 41.54 6.54 7.56
CA THR A 590 41.04 6.13 8.88
C THR A 590 40.51 7.35 9.65
N HIS A 591 41.25 8.47 9.62
CA HIS A 591 40.81 9.72 10.22
C HIS A 591 39.51 10.22 9.58
N LEU A 592 39.39 10.23 8.25
CA LEU A 592 38.18 10.65 7.55
C LEU A 592 36.97 9.79 7.91
N LEU A 593 37.12 8.46 8.01
CA LEU A 593 36.04 7.54 8.38
C LEU A 593 35.59 7.74 9.83
N ASN A 594 36.54 7.91 10.74
CA ASN A 594 36.27 8.08 12.17
C ASN A 594 35.68 9.46 12.49
N ARG A 595 36.08 10.51 11.73
CA ARG A 595 35.86 11.91 12.12
C ARG A 595 34.94 12.70 11.20
N SER A 596 34.79 12.38 9.91
CA SER A 596 33.95 13.18 9.02
C SER A 596 32.44 12.95 9.23
N GLY A 597 32.03 11.72 9.56
CA GLY A 597 30.62 11.30 9.59
C GLY A 597 29.92 11.26 8.22
N VAL A 598 30.53 11.87 7.20
CA VAL A 598 30.07 11.97 5.82
C VAL A 598 30.44 10.72 5.02
N LEU A 599 31.64 10.18 5.22
CA LEU A 599 32.09 8.90 4.64
C LEU A 599 32.06 7.83 5.72
N GLN A 600 31.49 6.66 5.40
CA GLN A 600 31.29 5.58 6.37
C GLN A 600 31.68 4.22 5.77
N GLU A 601 32.15 3.32 6.63
CA GLU A 601 32.35 1.91 6.31
C GLU A 601 31.04 1.15 6.50
N ARG A 602 30.64 0.41 5.47
CA ARG A 602 29.37 -0.33 5.44
C ARG A 602 29.57 -1.83 5.66
N ALA A 603 30.64 -2.36 5.08
CA ALA A 603 31.11 -3.74 5.22
C ALA A 603 32.64 -3.70 5.17
N ASP A 604 33.31 -4.78 5.56
CA ASP A 604 34.77 -4.86 5.58
C ASP A 604 35.39 -4.32 4.27
N ASP A 605 36.19 -3.26 4.39
CA ASP A 605 36.88 -2.57 3.30
C ASP A 605 35.97 -1.91 2.23
N ILE A 606 34.68 -1.72 2.50
CA ILE A 606 33.72 -1.04 1.60
C ILE A 606 33.22 0.26 2.22
N TYR A 607 33.47 1.36 1.52
CA TYR A 607 33.13 2.70 1.94
C TYR A 607 32.02 3.31 1.09
N GLN A 608 31.22 4.18 1.68
CA GLN A 608 30.18 4.94 0.99
C GLN A 608 29.94 6.28 1.67
N PHE A 609 29.31 7.22 0.95
CA PHE A 609 28.77 8.41 1.57
C PHE A 609 27.53 8.06 2.41
N ALA A 610 27.40 8.70 3.57
CA ALA A 610 26.25 8.55 4.47
C ALA A 610 24.92 8.83 3.75
N HIS A 611 24.95 9.74 2.76
CA HIS A 611 23.84 9.96 1.86
C HIS A 611 24.32 10.37 0.46
N ARG A 612 23.69 9.82 -0.58
CA ARG A 612 24.03 10.10 -2.00
C ARG A 612 23.95 11.57 -2.37
N THR A 613 23.03 12.33 -1.77
CA THR A 613 22.96 13.78 -1.97
C THR A 613 24.23 14.52 -1.55
N PHE A 614 24.95 14.09 -0.51
CA PHE A 614 26.24 14.70 -0.15
C PHE A 614 27.34 14.31 -1.12
N GLN A 615 27.33 13.06 -1.62
CA GLN A 615 28.18 12.64 -2.72
C GLN A 615 27.95 13.54 -3.95
N ASP A 616 26.70 13.69 -4.38
CA ASP A 616 26.34 14.49 -5.55
C ASP A 616 26.72 15.97 -5.37
N PHE A 617 26.54 16.52 -4.16
CA PHE A 617 26.92 17.91 -3.83
C PHE A 617 28.44 18.11 -3.86
N LEU A 618 29.22 17.22 -3.24
CA LEU A 618 30.68 17.29 -3.24
C LEU A 618 31.25 17.06 -4.65
N ALA A 619 30.69 16.12 -5.41
CA ALA A 619 31.08 15.90 -6.80
C ALA A 619 30.78 17.15 -7.66
N ALA A 620 29.59 17.74 -7.50
CA ALA A 620 29.20 18.97 -8.18
C ALA A 620 30.16 20.12 -7.89
N LYS A 621 30.63 20.25 -6.64
CA LYS A 621 31.63 21.24 -6.24
C LYS A 621 32.97 21.01 -6.97
N GLU A 622 33.48 19.78 -6.98
CA GLU A 622 34.74 19.44 -7.67
C GLU A 622 34.67 19.67 -9.18
N PHE A 623 33.52 19.37 -9.82
CA PHE A 623 33.35 19.63 -11.25
C PHE A 623 33.44 21.12 -11.60
N VAL A 624 32.96 21.99 -10.70
CA VAL A 624 33.02 23.44 -10.88
C VAL A 624 34.41 23.97 -10.55
N GLU A 625 34.97 23.63 -9.39
CA GLU A 625 36.30 24.10 -8.96
C GLU A 625 37.43 23.57 -9.86
N GLY A 626 37.26 22.38 -10.43
CA GLY A 626 38.19 21.74 -11.35
C GLY A 626 38.05 22.14 -12.83
N ASP A 627 37.19 23.11 -13.17
CA ASP A 627 36.90 23.57 -14.53
C ASP A 627 36.47 22.43 -15.50
N GLN A 628 35.63 21.52 -14.99
CA GLN A 628 35.19 20.30 -15.68
C GLN A 628 33.71 20.36 -16.12
N LEU A 629 33.15 21.55 -16.28
CA LEU A 629 31.76 21.74 -16.71
C LEU A 629 31.45 21.11 -18.08
N ASN A 630 32.41 21.11 -19.00
CA ASN A 630 32.23 20.49 -20.31
C ASN A 630 32.03 18.97 -20.21
N GLU A 631 32.63 18.32 -19.22
CA GLU A 631 32.40 16.90 -18.95
C GLU A 631 30.97 16.65 -18.44
N LEU A 632 30.50 17.47 -17.50
CA LEU A 632 29.11 17.42 -17.03
C LEU A 632 28.12 17.59 -18.19
N LEU A 633 28.35 18.57 -19.04
CA LEU A 633 27.52 18.85 -20.21
C LEU A 633 27.53 17.69 -21.22
N GLY A 634 28.68 17.04 -21.42
CA GLY A 634 28.80 15.82 -22.24
C GLY A 634 28.00 14.63 -21.69
N ARG A 635 27.59 14.67 -20.42
CA ARG A 635 26.76 13.65 -19.76
C ARG A 635 25.30 14.09 -19.53
N ALA A 636 24.89 15.26 -20.01
CA ALA A 636 23.55 15.81 -19.77
C ALA A 636 22.40 14.92 -20.29
N GLY A 637 22.66 14.08 -21.31
CA GLY A 637 21.69 13.08 -21.81
C GLY A 637 21.46 11.88 -20.88
N SER A 638 22.25 11.75 -19.80
CA SER A 638 22.11 10.70 -18.79
C SER A 638 21.40 11.22 -17.56
N GLN A 639 20.29 10.58 -17.19
CA GLN A 639 19.52 10.96 -16.00
C GLN A 639 20.28 10.75 -14.69
N GLN A 640 21.28 9.87 -14.65
CA GLN A 640 22.09 9.65 -13.44
C GLN A 640 22.84 10.93 -13.01
N TRP A 641 23.07 11.84 -13.96
CA TRP A 641 23.79 13.08 -13.77
C TRP A 641 22.89 14.28 -13.49
N TYR A 642 21.56 14.11 -13.57
CA TYR A 642 20.60 15.21 -13.45
C TYR A 642 20.75 15.98 -12.14
N ASP A 643 20.83 15.26 -11.01
CA ASP A 643 20.99 15.89 -9.69
C ASP A 643 22.34 16.59 -9.55
N VAL A 644 23.43 15.97 -10.03
CA VAL A 644 24.78 16.54 -9.97
C VAL A 644 24.85 17.83 -10.79
N ILE A 645 24.29 17.84 -12.00
CA ILE A 645 24.22 19.04 -12.86
C ILE A 645 23.42 20.15 -12.17
N LEU A 646 22.29 19.83 -11.56
CA LEU A 646 21.47 20.80 -10.84
C LEU A 646 22.22 21.37 -9.61
N LEU A 647 22.91 20.51 -8.86
CA LEU A 647 23.74 20.87 -7.71
C LEU A 647 24.93 21.76 -8.13
N SER A 648 25.53 21.52 -9.31
CA SER A 648 26.63 22.33 -9.82
C SER A 648 26.22 23.79 -10.03
N ALA A 649 24.97 24.07 -10.37
CA ALA A 649 24.47 25.45 -10.45
C ALA A 649 24.60 26.22 -9.13
N GLY A 650 24.58 25.53 -7.97
CA GLY A 650 24.81 26.16 -6.67
C GLY A 650 26.26 26.53 -6.39
N HIS A 651 27.22 25.89 -7.08
CA HIS A 651 28.65 26.14 -6.94
C HIS A 651 29.19 27.08 -8.02
N CYS A 652 28.45 27.28 -9.11
CA CYS A 652 28.84 28.16 -10.20
C CYS A 652 28.98 29.62 -9.75
N GLY A 653 30.04 30.28 -10.21
CA GLY A 653 30.20 31.73 -10.11
C GLY A 653 29.70 32.45 -11.36
N ARG A 654 30.04 33.74 -11.47
CA ARG A 654 29.60 34.61 -12.58
C ARG A 654 30.07 34.13 -13.96
N ARG A 655 31.16 33.38 -14.04
CA ARG A 655 31.74 32.91 -15.31
C ARG A 655 31.14 31.55 -15.71
N GLU A 656 30.90 30.70 -14.73
CA GLU A 656 30.52 29.31 -14.87
C GLU A 656 29.02 29.16 -15.18
N HIS A 657 28.17 30.00 -14.58
CA HIS A 657 26.71 29.97 -14.76
C HIS A 657 26.27 30.06 -16.23
N PRO A 658 26.73 31.04 -17.03
CA PRO A 658 26.39 31.11 -18.44
C PRO A 658 26.87 29.89 -19.23
N VAL A 659 28.02 29.31 -18.89
CA VAL A 659 28.56 28.13 -19.58
C VAL A 659 27.65 26.92 -19.32
N LEU A 660 27.30 26.66 -18.06
CA LEU A 660 26.44 25.55 -17.68
C LEU A 660 25.05 25.67 -18.31
N VAL A 661 24.40 26.83 -18.15
CA VAL A 661 23.02 27.04 -18.64
C VAL A 661 22.96 26.98 -20.17
N ASN A 662 23.83 27.71 -20.87
CA ASN A 662 23.83 27.69 -22.33
C ASN A 662 24.25 26.32 -22.87
N GLY A 663 25.20 25.65 -22.22
CA GLY A 663 25.60 24.29 -22.59
C GLY A 663 24.44 23.30 -22.53
N LEU A 664 23.61 23.35 -21.48
CA LEU A 664 22.41 22.51 -21.38
C LEU A 664 21.36 22.87 -22.44
N LEU A 665 21.22 24.17 -22.74
CA LEU A 665 20.37 24.61 -23.84
C LEU A 665 20.91 24.19 -25.22
N ASP A 666 22.21 23.99 -25.39
CA ASP A 666 22.80 23.56 -26.67
C ASP A 666 22.93 22.03 -26.77
N ALA A 667 22.86 21.32 -25.64
CA ALA A 667 22.89 19.87 -25.58
C ALA A 667 21.74 19.24 -26.37
N ARG A 668 22.09 18.27 -27.23
CA ARG A 668 21.11 17.46 -27.96
C ARG A 668 21.10 16.05 -27.40
N PRO A 669 19.92 15.50 -27.07
CA PRO A 669 19.85 14.10 -26.70
C PRO A 669 20.20 13.24 -27.93
N GLY A 670 21.07 12.26 -27.73
CA GLY A 670 21.41 11.22 -28.69
C GLY A 670 20.31 10.16 -28.83
N PRO A 671 20.38 9.30 -29.85
CA PRO A 671 19.35 8.29 -30.12
C PRO A 671 19.26 7.16 -29.07
N ALA A 672 20.25 7.05 -28.17
CA ALA A 672 20.27 6.08 -27.07
C ALA A 672 20.06 6.74 -25.68
N ASP A 673 19.73 8.04 -25.66
CA ASP A 673 19.65 8.81 -24.42
C ASP A 673 18.30 8.60 -23.72
N THR A 674 18.36 8.57 -22.39
CA THR A 674 17.20 8.45 -21.51
C THR A 674 16.50 9.78 -21.21
N VAL A 675 17.06 10.91 -21.67
CA VAL A 675 16.56 12.27 -21.38
C VAL A 675 16.03 12.93 -22.65
N THR A 676 14.82 13.48 -22.56
CA THR A 676 14.19 14.23 -23.65
C THR A 676 14.74 15.65 -23.76
N ARG A 677 14.53 16.27 -24.91
CA ARG A 677 14.90 17.68 -25.11
C ARG A 677 14.17 18.63 -24.16
N GLY A 678 12.91 18.34 -23.83
CA GLY A 678 12.13 19.13 -22.86
C GLY A 678 12.74 19.08 -21.46
N GLU A 679 13.20 17.91 -21.03
CA GLU A 679 13.86 17.74 -19.73
C GLU A 679 15.16 18.52 -19.61
N LEU A 680 15.96 18.59 -20.67
CA LEU A 680 17.17 19.43 -20.69
C LEU A 680 16.86 20.92 -20.57
N VAL A 681 15.79 21.38 -21.23
CA VAL A 681 15.36 22.79 -21.14
C VAL A 681 14.87 23.11 -19.73
N VAL A 682 14.08 22.23 -19.12
CA VAL A 682 13.63 22.40 -17.73
C VAL A 682 14.81 22.35 -16.76
N LEU A 683 15.78 21.45 -16.95
CA LEU A 683 17.01 21.42 -16.15
C LEU A 683 17.80 22.72 -16.27
N ALA A 684 18.00 23.24 -17.48
CA ALA A 684 18.67 24.52 -17.71
C ALA A 684 17.94 25.68 -17.01
N ALA A 685 16.61 25.69 -17.06
CA ALA A 685 15.80 26.69 -16.38
C ALA A 685 15.89 26.58 -14.85
N LEU A 686 15.91 25.37 -14.29
CA LEU A 686 16.16 25.16 -12.86
C LEU A 686 17.55 25.65 -12.44
N CYS A 687 18.59 25.34 -13.22
CA CYS A 687 19.94 25.86 -12.99
C CYS A 687 19.99 27.39 -13.04
N ALA A 688 19.22 28.01 -13.94
CA ALA A 688 19.12 29.46 -14.04
C ALA A 688 18.36 30.10 -12.87
N GLN A 689 17.30 29.45 -12.34
CA GLN A 689 16.56 29.92 -11.17
C GLN A 689 17.41 29.96 -9.90
N HIS A 690 18.41 29.08 -9.80
CA HIS A 690 19.32 29.02 -8.66
C HIS A 690 20.56 29.90 -8.82
N ALA A 691 20.70 30.64 -9.93
CA ALA A 691 21.84 31.51 -10.17
C ALA A 691 21.77 32.78 -9.32
N THR A 692 22.82 33.06 -8.54
CA THR A 692 22.97 34.36 -7.86
C THR A 692 23.15 35.49 -8.86
N TRP A 693 23.72 35.20 -10.03
CA TRP A 693 23.87 36.14 -11.13
C TRP A 693 23.87 35.42 -12.47
N LEU A 694 23.10 35.95 -13.43
CA LEU A 694 23.05 35.48 -14.81
C LEU A 694 22.90 36.69 -15.74
N ASP A 695 23.61 36.73 -16.86
CA ASP A 695 23.52 37.83 -17.82
C ASP A 695 22.17 37.85 -18.57
N GLY A 696 21.82 39.01 -19.15
CA GLY A 696 20.54 39.21 -19.83
C GLY A 696 20.38 38.29 -21.05
N THR A 697 21.44 38.08 -21.83
CA THR A 697 21.42 37.22 -23.02
C THR A 697 21.10 35.78 -22.65
N THR A 698 21.75 35.25 -21.61
CA THR A 698 21.48 33.87 -21.14
C THR A 698 20.08 33.76 -20.54
N ARG A 699 19.60 34.74 -19.78
CA ARG A 699 18.20 34.77 -19.28
C ARG A 699 17.19 34.77 -20.41
N ASP A 700 17.41 35.54 -21.47
CA ASP A 700 16.53 35.60 -22.64
C ASP A 700 16.53 34.29 -23.42
N ARG A 701 17.68 33.61 -23.53
CA ARG A 701 17.78 32.27 -24.11
C ARG A 701 16.98 31.24 -23.32
N VAL A 702 17.10 31.22 -21.99
CA VAL A 702 16.30 30.33 -21.12
C VAL A 702 14.82 30.62 -21.29
N ARG A 703 14.41 31.89 -21.22
CA ARG A 703 13.00 32.30 -21.39
C ARG A 703 12.44 31.84 -22.74
N THR A 704 13.21 31.99 -23.82
CA THR A 704 12.82 31.57 -25.17
C THR A 704 12.70 30.05 -25.27
N ALA A 705 13.64 29.30 -24.68
CA ALA A 705 13.63 27.84 -24.70
C ALA A 705 12.43 27.28 -23.90
N VAL A 706 12.16 27.80 -22.71
CA VAL A 706 11.00 27.40 -21.88
C VAL A 706 9.70 27.76 -22.59
N ALA A 707 9.61 28.95 -23.20
CA ALA A 707 8.43 29.34 -23.98
C ALA A 707 8.15 28.38 -25.16
N GLY A 708 9.19 27.79 -25.75
CA GLY A 708 9.06 26.78 -26.81
C GLY A 708 8.48 25.43 -26.35
N LEU A 709 8.35 25.21 -25.04
CA LEU A 709 7.65 24.04 -24.46
C LEU A 709 6.14 24.26 -24.29
N PHE A 710 5.64 25.48 -24.54
CA PHE A 710 4.23 25.81 -24.46
C PHE A 710 3.59 25.81 -25.86
N PRO A 711 2.32 25.34 -26.01
CA PRO A 711 1.49 24.73 -24.97
C PRO A 711 1.95 23.31 -24.59
N PRO A 712 1.74 22.87 -23.33
CA PRO A 712 1.95 21.47 -22.95
C PRO A 712 1.03 20.57 -23.77
N ARG A 713 1.57 19.48 -24.34
CA ARG A 713 0.79 18.62 -25.27
C ARG A 713 0.01 17.54 -24.53
N ASP A 714 0.56 17.07 -23.43
CA ASP A 714 -0.01 16.02 -22.60
C ASP A 714 0.26 16.28 -21.11
N TYR A 715 -0.20 15.35 -20.27
CA TYR A 715 -0.03 15.48 -18.82
C TYR A 715 1.43 15.25 -18.37
N GLU A 716 2.25 14.54 -19.14
CA GLU A 716 3.68 14.39 -18.80
C GLU A 716 4.43 15.71 -19.03
N ASP A 717 4.14 16.43 -20.13
CA ASP A 717 4.63 17.79 -20.36
C ASP A 717 4.19 18.73 -19.20
N VAL A 718 2.94 18.62 -18.72
CA VAL A 718 2.44 19.38 -17.56
C VAL A 718 3.27 19.10 -16.31
N ARG A 719 3.51 17.82 -15.99
CA ARG A 719 4.29 17.43 -14.81
C ARG A 719 5.75 17.88 -14.92
N LEU A 720 6.32 17.81 -16.12
CA LEU A 720 7.68 18.26 -16.38
C LEU A 720 7.80 19.77 -16.14
N LEU A 721 6.87 20.58 -16.69
CA LEU A 721 6.86 22.03 -16.52
C LEU A 721 6.55 22.47 -15.08
N ALA A 722 5.68 21.73 -14.37
CA ALA A 722 5.36 22.01 -12.97
C ALA A 722 6.60 21.98 -12.05
N ARG A 723 7.68 21.29 -12.44
CA ARG A 723 8.97 21.28 -11.71
C ARG A 723 9.60 22.67 -11.61
N LEU A 724 9.30 23.58 -12.54
CA LEU A 724 9.77 24.97 -12.50
C LEU A 724 9.03 25.83 -11.46
N GLY A 725 7.98 25.29 -10.83
CA GLY A 725 7.20 25.99 -9.82
C GLY A 725 6.56 27.28 -10.38
N PRO A 726 6.50 28.36 -9.59
CA PRO A 726 5.88 29.62 -10.00
C PRO A 726 6.46 30.22 -11.29
N ALA A 727 7.73 29.96 -11.62
CA ALA A 727 8.34 30.50 -12.84
C ALA A 727 7.70 29.97 -14.13
N ALA A 728 7.07 28.79 -14.10
CA ALA A 728 6.31 28.30 -15.26
C ALA A 728 5.06 29.17 -15.53
N LEU A 729 4.52 29.84 -14.50
CA LEU A 729 3.31 30.67 -14.62
C LEU A 729 3.55 31.93 -15.44
N ASP A 730 4.80 32.42 -15.51
CA ASP A 730 5.20 33.58 -16.31
C ASP A 730 5.09 33.34 -17.83
N HIS A 731 5.06 32.06 -18.23
CA HIS A 731 4.95 31.64 -19.62
C HIS A 731 3.51 31.32 -20.04
N LEU A 732 2.55 31.45 -19.12
CA LEU A 732 1.15 31.26 -19.46
C LEU A 732 0.69 32.34 -20.43
N PRO A 733 -0.03 31.97 -21.51
CA PRO A 733 -0.66 32.95 -22.38
C PRO A 733 -1.73 33.73 -21.60
N ASP A 734 -2.15 34.86 -22.17
CA ASP A 734 -3.37 35.51 -21.69
C ASP A 734 -4.55 34.55 -21.89
N PRO A 735 -5.26 34.15 -20.82
CA PRO A 735 -6.35 33.19 -20.95
C PRO A 735 -7.47 33.69 -21.88
N ALA A 736 -7.65 35.01 -22.03
CA ALA A 736 -8.63 35.56 -22.97
C ALA A 736 -8.32 35.24 -24.45
N HIS A 737 -7.08 34.85 -24.77
CA HIS A 737 -6.64 34.50 -26.12
C HIS A 737 -6.52 32.99 -26.35
N VAL A 738 -6.84 32.16 -25.36
CA VAL A 738 -6.83 30.70 -25.48
C VAL A 738 -8.25 30.24 -25.79
N ALA A 739 -8.41 29.33 -26.76
CA ALA A 739 -9.71 28.78 -27.07
C ALA A 739 -10.24 27.91 -25.92
N ASP A 740 -11.55 27.96 -25.67
CA ASP A 740 -12.22 27.18 -24.64
C ASP A 740 -12.13 25.66 -24.90
N GLY A 741 -12.38 24.87 -23.86
CA GLY A 741 -12.43 23.40 -23.96
C GLY A 741 -11.06 22.72 -23.92
N ASP A 742 -10.75 21.86 -24.90
CA ASP A 742 -9.56 21.00 -24.84
C ASP A 742 -8.23 21.77 -24.97
N ALA A 743 -8.24 22.97 -25.57
CA ALA A 743 -7.04 23.78 -25.74
C ALA A 743 -6.62 24.52 -24.45
N SER A 744 -7.56 24.92 -23.60
CA SER A 744 -7.28 25.56 -22.30
C SER A 744 -6.95 24.55 -21.20
N ARG A 745 -7.36 23.28 -21.37
CA ARG A 745 -7.19 22.21 -20.39
C ARG A 745 -5.75 22.01 -19.87
N PRO A 746 -4.70 21.88 -20.70
CA PRO A 746 -3.34 21.63 -20.20
C PRO A 746 -2.80 22.76 -19.32
N PHE A 747 -3.24 24.00 -19.55
CA PHE A 747 -2.87 25.14 -18.74
C PHE A 747 -3.55 25.13 -17.37
N VAL A 748 -4.84 24.79 -17.31
CA VAL A 748 -5.56 24.61 -16.03
C VAL A 748 -4.93 23.48 -15.22
N ASP A 749 -4.56 22.38 -15.88
CA ASP A 749 -3.87 21.26 -15.25
C ASP A 749 -2.49 21.69 -14.72
N LEU A 750 -1.72 22.48 -15.47
CA LEU A 750 -0.42 23.01 -15.03
C LEU A 750 -0.53 23.97 -13.84
N ILE A 751 -1.46 24.92 -13.88
CA ILE A 751 -1.72 25.84 -12.77
C ILE A 751 -2.08 25.05 -11.51
N SER A 752 -2.95 24.07 -11.67
CA SER A 752 -3.39 23.17 -10.59
C SER A 752 -2.27 22.27 -10.09
N GLU A 753 -1.32 21.86 -10.94
CA GLU A 753 -0.16 21.03 -10.57
C GLU A 753 0.90 21.80 -9.80
N ILE A 754 1.18 23.04 -10.19
CA ILE A 754 2.09 23.93 -9.46
C ILE A 754 1.52 24.21 -8.06
N GLY A 755 0.20 24.44 -7.96
CA GLY A 755 -0.46 24.74 -6.68
C GLY A 755 0.16 25.96 -6.00
N ARG A 756 -0.11 26.15 -4.69
CA ARG A 756 0.51 27.14 -3.78
C ARG A 756 -0.04 28.56 -3.87
N ALA A 757 0.36 29.38 -2.90
CA ALA A 757 -0.10 30.76 -2.76
C ALA A 757 0.24 31.62 -3.99
N GLU A 758 1.40 31.43 -4.63
CA GLU A 758 1.78 32.19 -5.83
C GLU A 758 0.95 31.83 -7.06
N GLY A 759 0.42 30.61 -7.15
CA GLY A 759 -0.45 30.18 -8.24
C GLY A 759 -1.88 30.71 -8.13
N LEU A 760 -2.29 31.23 -6.97
CA LEU A 760 -3.67 31.65 -6.70
C LEU A 760 -4.18 32.77 -7.64
N PRO A 761 -3.41 33.83 -7.94
CA PRO A 761 -3.84 34.86 -8.89
C PRO A 761 -4.05 34.31 -10.30
N HIS A 762 -3.21 33.36 -10.73
CA HIS A 762 -3.33 32.70 -12.03
C HIS A 762 -4.54 31.79 -12.07
N ALA A 763 -4.76 30.97 -11.04
CA ALA A 763 -5.96 30.14 -10.90
C ALA A 763 -7.23 30.98 -10.96
N ARG A 764 -7.26 32.13 -10.27
CA ARG A 764 -8.39 33.07 -10.32
C ARG A 764 -8.62 33.64 -11.72
N ARG A 765 -7.57 34.09 -12.40
CA ARG A 765 -7.67 34.68 -13.75
C ARG A 765 -8.16 33.66 -14.77
N TRP A 766 -7.66 32.43 -14.70
CA TRP A 766 -8.08 31.33 -15.57
C TRP A 766 -9.48 30.82 -15.26
N ALA A 767 -9.88 30.79 -13.97
CA ALA A 767 -11.25 30.49 -13.57
C ALA A 767 -12.28 31.49 -14.12
N LEU A 768 -11.94 32.79 -14.17
CA LEU A 768 -12.79 33.82 -14.77
C LEU A 768 -12.93 33.68 -16.29
N ALA A 769 -11.85 33.29 -16.97
CA ALA A 769 -11.81 33.19 -18.42
C ALA A 769 -12.43 31.89 -18.94
N HIS A 770 -12.25 30.78 -18.21
CA HIS A 770 -12.69 29.44 -18.63
C HIS A 770 -13.55 28.76 -17.55
N PRO A 771 -14.80 29.23 -17.34
CA PRO A 771 -15.70 28.70 -16.33
C PRO A 771 -16.13 27.24 -16.57
N GLU A 772 -15.99 26.72 -17.79
CA GLU A 772 -16.31 25.34 -18.16
C GLU A 772 -15.45 24.30 -17.47
N HIS A 773 -14.29 24.70 -16.91
CA HIS A 773 -13.39 23.83 -16.16
C HIS A 773 -13.67 23.82 -14.65
N SER A 774 -14.86 24.24 -14.18
CA SER A 774 -15.21 24.28 -12.74
C SER A 774 -14.82 22.99 -12.00
N TYR A 775 -15.15 21.84 -12.59
CA TYR A 775 -14.82 20.50 -12.08
C TYR A 775 -13.33 20.26 -11.84
N ARG A 776 -12.43 20.88 -12.61
CA ARG A 776 -10.97 20.76 -12.40
C ARG A 776 -10.52 21.58 -11.19
N PHE A 777 -10.98 22.83 -11.11
CA PHE A 777 -10.63 23.70 -9.99
C PHE A 777 -11.17 23.17 -8.65
N THR A 778 -12.38 22.60 -8.63
CA THR A 778 -12.99 22.03 -7.40
C THR A 778 -12.22 20.81 -6.86
N ARG A 779 -11.50 20.07 -7.71
CA ARG A 779 -10.75 18.86 -7.32
C ARG A 779 -9.33 19.12 -6.80
N HIS A 780 -8.73 20.27 -7.11
CA HIS A 780 -7.33 20.55 -6.79
C HIS A 780 -7.14 21.50 -5.60
N TRP A 781 -8.19 21.68 -4.79
CA TRP A 781 -8.18 22.61 -3.68
C TRP A 781 -7.06 22.35 -2.65
N ASP A 782 -6.70 21.08 -2.41
CA ASP A 782 -5.63 20.67 -1.46
C ASP A 782 -4.26 21.23 -1.79
N ARG A 783 -4.05 21.65 -3.04
CA ARG A 783 -2.76 22.18 -3.49
C ARG A 783 -2.60 23.67 -3.17
N TYR A 784 -3.64 24.35 -2.69
CA TYR A 784 -3.64 25.78 -2.40
C TYR A 784 -3.97 26.06 -0.92
N PRO A 785 -3.69 27.29 -0.43
CA PRO A 785 -4.22 27.73 0.85
C PRO A 785 -5.76 27.69 0.83
N VAL A 786 -6.32 26.69 1.51
CA VAL A 786 -7.71 26.25 1.37
C VAL A 786 -8.69 27.42 1.41
N ARG A 787 -8.73 28.16 2.52
CA ARG A 787 -9.71 29.25 2.66
C ARG A 787 -9.55 30.38 1.63
N ALA A 788 -8.32 30.70 1.22
CA ALA A 788 -8.07 31.74 0.21
C ALA A 788 -8.55 31.29 -1.17
N TYR A 789 -8.31 30.03 -1.52
CA TYR A 789 -8.73 29.44 -2.79
C TYR A 789 -10.25 29.30 -2.92
N ALA A 790 -10.95 28.91 -1.84
CA ALA A 790 -12.42 28.95 -1.82
C ALA A 790 -12.95 30.34 -2.19
N ARG A 791 -12.48 31.37 -1.47
CA ARG A 791 -12.96 32.74 -1.64
C ARG A 791 -12.63 33.36 -2.99
N GLN A 792 -11.46 33.06 -3.53
CA GLN A 792 -10.94 33.78 -4.69
C GLN A 792 -11.12 33.03 -6.00
N VAL A 793 -11.26 31.71 -5.96
CA VAL A 793 -11.35 30.85 -7.16
C VAL A 793 -12.67 30.11 -7.18
N LEU A 794 -12.96 29.27 -6.18
CA LEU A 794 -14.17 28.44 -6.21
C LEU A 794 -15.46 29.27 -6.14
N ALA A 795 -15.46 30.37 -5.38
CA ALA A 795 -16.59 31.30 -5.30
C ALA A 795 -16.94 32.00 -6.62
N LEU A 796 -16.09 31.88 -7.66
CA LEU A 796 -16.38 32.39 -8.99
C LEU A 796 -17.33 31.49 -9.81
N PHE A 797 -17.46 30.21 -9.43
CA PHE A 797 -18.27 29.24 -10.15
C PHE A 797 -19.67 29.11 -9.55
N ASP A 798 -20.65 28.73 -10.38
CA ASP A 798 -21.93 28.23 -9.90
C ASP A 798 -21.79 26.75 -9.53
N LEU A 799 -21.53 26.50 -8.24
CA LEU A 799 -21.33 25.17 -7.68
C LEU A 799 -22.65 24.45 -7.37
N THR A 800 -23.78 24.93 -7.90
CA THR A 800 -25.10 24.33 -7.67
C THR A 800 -25.17 22.86 -8.12
N TYR A 801 -24.45 22.52 -9.18
CA TYR A 801 -24.44 21.18 -9.78
C TYR A 801 -23.12 20.43 -9.58
N ASP A 802 -22.15 21.02 -8.87
CA ASP A 802 -20.86 20.41 -8.58
C ASP A 802 -20.89 19.76 -7.18
N ASP A 803 -20.40 18.53 -7.08
CA ASP A 803 -20.16 17.87 -5.80
C ASP A 803 -18.77 18.24 -5.28
N LEU A 804 -18.72 19.06 -4.23
CA LEU A 804 -17.45 19.49 -3.63
C LEU A 804 -16.87 18.41 -2.73
N ARG A 805 -15.63 18.03 -3.01
CA ARG A 805 -14.89 17.06 -2.20
C ARG A 805 -14.36 17.68 -0.90
N ILE A 806 -14.81 17.17 0.24
CA ILE A 806 -14.44 17.61 1.59
C ILE A 806 -13.81 16.44 2.36
N ASP A 807 -12.51 16.51 2.61
CA ASP A 807 -11.74 15.46 3.31
C ASP A 807 -10.89 15.98 4.48
N THR A 808 -10.92 17.29 4.72
CA THR A 808 -10.18 17.95 5.81
C THR A 808 -11.06 18.94 6.57
N PRO A 809 -10.80 19.16 7.87
CA PRO A 809 -11.54 20.16 8.66
C PRO A 809 -11.42 21.57 8.10
N GLU A 810 -10.29 21.90 7.48
CA GLU A 810 -10.02 23.19 6.87
C GLU A 810 -10.94 23.47 5.67
N LYS A 811 -11.17 22.47 4.81
CA LYS A 811 -12.14 22.57 3.70
C LYS A 811 -13.56 22.69 4.21
N LEU A 812 -13.89 21.89 5.23
CA LEU A 812 -15.20 21.91 5.88
C LEU A 812 -15.50 23.31 6.45
N ALA A 813 -14.53 23.96 7.10
CA ALA A 813 -14.67 25.32 7.60
C ALA A 813 -14.81 26.37 6.47
N ALA A 814 -14.19 26.12 5.32
CA ALA A 814 -14.21 27.03 4.18
C ALA A 814 -15.51 26.96 3.35
N LEU A 815 -16.41 26.00 3.62
CA LEU A 815 -17.76 25.96 3.02
C LEU A 815 -18.56 27.25 3.27
N ARG A 816 -18.31 27.94 4.38
CA ARG A 816 -18.95 29.24 4.70
C ARG A 816 -18.66 30.32 3.66
N ASP A 817 -17.58 30.16 2.92
CA ASP A 817 -17.15 31.08 1.87
C ASP A 817 -17.72 30.66 0.48
N LEU A 818 -18.51 29.57 0.38
CA LEU A 818 -19.05 28.99 -0.86
C LEU A 818 -20.59 28.82 -0.82
N PRO A 819 -21.37 29.90 -0.88
CA PRO A 819 -22.83 29.85 -0.71
C PRO A 819 -23.59 29.19 -1.87
N SER A 820 -22.98 29.06 -3.05
CA SER A 820 -23.58 28.37 -4.22
C SER A 820 -23.51 26.85 -4.12
N ALA A 821 -22.64 26.30 -3.26
CA ALA A 821 -22.45 24.87 -3.13
C ALA A 821 -23.66 24.20 -2.49
N LYS A 822 -24.18 23.14 -3.13
CA LYS A 822 -25.33 22.37 -2.64
C LYS A 822 -25.09 20.86 -2.57
N GLY A 823 -24.05 20.36 -3.24
CA GLY A 823 -23.63 18.96 -3.21
C GLY A 823 -22.26 18.82 -2.54
N LEU A 824 -22.12 17.90 -1.59
CA LEU A 824 -20.85 17.62 -0.91
C LEU A 824 -20.52 16.13 -0.97
N GLU A 825 -19.26 15.83 -1.31
CA GLU A 825 -18.65 14.50 -1.19
C GLU A 825 -17.65 14.51 -0.03
N ILE A 826 -18.02 13.89 1.09
CA ILE A 826 -17.29 13.91 2.35
C ILE A 826 -16.53 12.59 2.52
N SER A 827 -15.21 12.66 2.79
CA SER A 827 -14.38 11.47 3.03
C SER A 827 -13.31 11.69 4.10
N GLY A 828 -12.51 10.67 4.43
CA GLY A 828 -11.39 10.81 5.36
C GLY A 828 -11.77 10.51 6.82
N THR A 829 -11.38 11.36 7.76
CA THR A 829 -11.53 11.10 9.21
C THR A 829 -12.39 12.14 9.93
N LEU A 830 -13.25 12.85 9.20
CA LEU A 830 -14.13 13.89 9.76
C LEU A 830 -15.18 13.26 10.67
N THR A 831 -15.30 13.79 11.88
CA THR A 831 -16.20 13.30 12.93
C THR A 831 -17.61 13.86 12.77
N ALA A 832 -18.60 13.17 13.36
CA ALA A 832 -19.99 13.63 13.37
C ALA A 832 -20.16 15.02 14.03
N ALA A 833 -19.34 15.35 15.03
CA ALA A 833 -19.39 16.64 15.73
C ALA A 833 -18.91 17.81 14.83
N GLU A 834 -17.82 17.60 14.09
CA GLU A 834 -17.30 18.59 13.13
C GLU A 834 -18.30 18.83 12.01
N LEU A 835 -18.88 17.75 11.46
CA LEU A 835 -19.89 17.80 10.41
C LEU A 835 -21.16 18.51 10.87
N ARG A 836 -21.67 18.20 12.08
CA ARG A 836 -22.81 18.91 12.66
C ARG A 836 -22.57 20.41 12.76
N SER A 837 -21.39 20.81 13.20
CA SER A 837 -21.04 22.24 13.38
C SER A 837 -20.99 22.98 12.04
N ALA A 838 -20.48 22.33 10.99
CA ALA A 838 -20.26 22.97 9.69
C ALA A 838 -21.47 22.90 8.75
N LEU A 839 -22.26 21.83 8.82
CA LEU A 839 -23.37 21.59 7.89
C LEU A 839 -24.69 22.20 8.37
N ARG A 840 -24.81 22.56 9.65
CA ARG A 840 -26.02 23.15 10.24
C ARG A 840 -26.58 24.31 9.40
N ASP A 841 -27.88 24.28 9.13
CA ASP A 841 -28.66 25.30 8.41
C ASP A 841 -28.16 25.61 6.98
N GLY A 842 -27.29 24.77 6.41
CA GLY A 842 -26.79 24.98 5.05
C GLY A 842 -27.77 24.50 3.97
N PRO A 843 -27.67 25.03 2.74
CA PRO A 843 -28.59 24.72 1.63
C PRO A 843 -28.26 23.37 0.95
N TRP A 844 -27.82 22.37 1.71
CA TRP A 844 -27.30 21.11 1.18
C TRP A 844 -28.43 20.26 0.61
N THR A 845 -28.37 20.02 -0.69
CA THR A 845 -29.31 19.16 -1.41
C THR A 845 -28.79 17.76 -1.64
N GLY A 846 -27.47 17.56 -1.62
CA GLY A 846 -26.81 16.28 -1.78
C GLY A 846 -25.66 16.12 -0.79
N LEU A 847 -25.67 15.02 -0.02
CA LEU A 847 -24.56 14.65 0.87
C LEU A 847 -24.14 13.21 0.58
N SER A 848 -22.90 13.04 0.18
CA SER A 848 -22.28 11.73 -0.07
C SER A 848 -21.14 11.51 0.92
N PHE A 849 -21.19 10.44 1.69
CA PHE A 849 -20.12 10.03 2.59
C PHE A 849 -19.41 8.82 2.01
N ARG A 850 -18.10 8.92 1.77
CA ARG A 850 -17.28 7.83 1.22
C ARG A 850 -16.04 7.61 2.06
N ARG A 851 -15.68 6.37 2.39
CA ARG A 851 -14.39 6.02 3.04
C ARG A 851 -14.13 6.87 4.29
N ASN A 852 -15.10 6.92 5.20
CA ASN A 852 -14.97 7.66 6.46
C ASN A 852 -15.08 6.73 7.67
N SER A 853 -13.93 6.45 8.29
CA SER A 853 -13.84 5.55 9.45
C SER A 853 -14.24 6.20 10.77
N SER A 854 -14.25 7.53 10.83
CA SER A 854 -14.58 8.29 12.05
C SER A 854 -16.07 8.62 12.16
N LEU A 855 -16.82 8.50 11.06
CA LEU A 855 -18.25 8.72 11.03
C LEU A 855 -18.96 7.53 11.69
N THR A 856 -19.55 7.78 12.86
CA THR A 856 -20.28 6.77 13.66
C THR A 856 -21.75 7.11 13.87
N ASP A 857 -22.11 8.37 13.68
CA ASP A 857 -23.45 8.91 13.87
C ASP A 857 -23.81 9.84 12.70
N ILE A 858 -25.05 9.74 12.21
CA ILE A 858 -25.61 10.59 11.16
C ILE A 858 -26.82 11.40 11.66
N SER A 859 -27.07 11.45 12.97
CA SER A 859 -28.19 12.19 13.54
C SER A 859 -28.15 13.70 13.25
N PHE A 860 -26.99 14.25 12.89
CA PHE A 860 -26.87 15.65 12.47
C PHE A 860 -27.54 15.97 11.14
N LEU A 861 -27.89 14.96 10.32
CA LEU A 861 -28.62 15.19 9.07
C LEU A 861 -30.00 15.83 9.30
N THR A 862 -30.58 15.69 10.50
CA THR A 862 -31.82 16.37 10.86
C THR A 862 -31.68 17.89 10.82
N ASP A 863 -30.47 18.41 11.07
CA ASP A 863 -30.17 19.84 11.01
C ASP A 863 -30.19 20.38 9.55
N CYS A 864 -30.30 19.49 8.54
CA CYS A 864 -30.38 19.78 7.11
C CYS A 864 -31.68 19.25 6.46
N ALA A 865 -32.65 18.81 7.26
CA ALA A 865 -33.78 17.99 6.82
C ALA A 865 -34.68 18.62 5.75
N THR A 866 -34.77 19.95 5.71
CA THR A 866 -35.64 20.69 4.79
C THR A 866 -35.10 20.75 3.36
N HIS A 867 -33.79 20.57 3.15
CA HIS A 867 -33.14 20.78 1.85
C HIS A 867 -32.58 19.50 1.23
N LEU A 868 -32.27 18.49 2.05
CA LEU A 868 -31.57 17.29 1.62
C LEU A 868 -32.45 16.39 0.74
N LYS A 869 -32.07 16.25 -0.54
CA LYS A 869 -32.78 15.45 -1.56
C LYS A 869 -32.06 14.16 -1.91
N SER A 870 -30.74 14.15 -1.82
CA SER A 870 -29.88 13.01 -2.14
C SER A 870 -28.95 12.70 -0.97
N PHE A 871 -28.87 11.43 -0.60
CA PHE A 871 -27.96 10.93 0.43
C PHE A 871 -27.23 9.69 -0.08
N SER A 872 -25.90 9.65 0.11
CA SER A 872 -25.08 8.50 -0.25
C SER A 872 -24.15 8.13 0.92
N LEU A 873 -24.01 6.83 1.21
CA LEU A 873 -23.13 6.31 2.26
C LEU A 873 -22.37 5.09 1.72
N SER A 874 -21.04 5.17 1.63
CA SER A 874 -20.20 4.05 1.16
C SER A 874 -18.90 3.92 1.95
N ASP A 875 -18.51 2.69 2.28
CA ASP A 875 -17.30 2.37 3.05
C ASP A 875 -17.14 3.22 4.34
N CYS A 876 -18.22 3.26 5.15
CA CYS A 876 -18.28 3.98 6.42
C CYS A 876 -18.62 3.00 7.55
N PRO A 877 -17.66 2.17 8.02
CA PRO A 877 -17.91 1.02 8.90
C PRO A 877 -18.43 1.39 10.30
N GLY A 878 -18.27 2.65 10.70
CA GLY A 878 -18.75 3.17 11.98
C GLY A 878 -20.25 3.42 12.02
N VAL A 879 -20.89 3.66 10.87
CA VAL A 879 -22.33 3.96 10.80
C VAL A 879 -23.12 2.65 10.78
N ARG A 880 -23.91 2.42 11.83
CA ARG A 880 -24.77 1.22 11.96
C ARG A 880 -26.26 1.51 12.03
N ASP A 881 -26.62 2.77 12.27
CA ASP A 881 -28.00 3.22 12.41
C ASP A 881 -28.35 4.22 11.31
N LEU A 882 -29.40 3.92 10.56
CA LEU A 882 -29.98 4.77 9.51
C LEU A 882 -31.24 5.51 9.99
N GLY A 883 -31.68 5.32 11.24
CA GLY A 883 -32.86 5.93 11.84
C GLY A 883 -33.06 7.42 11.53
N PRO A 884 -32.01 8.27 11.58
CA PRO A 884 -32.10 9.69 11.24
C PRO A 884 -32.63 10.01 9.84
N LEU A 885 -32.52 9.08 8.87
CA LEU A 885 -33.04 9.27 7.51
C LEU A 885 -34.57 9.33 7.47
N THR A 886 -35.24 8.66 8.42
CA THR A 886 -36.71 8.64 8.52
C THR A 886 -37.30 10.05 8.72
N GLY A 887 -36.53 10.94 9.34
CA GLY A 887 -36.94 12.31 9.66
C GLY A 887 -36.71 13.34 8.54
N LEU A 888 -36.31 12.90 7.34
CA LEU A 888 -35.93 13.77 6.22
C LEU A 888 -37.07 13.86 5.18
N PRO A 889 -37.90 14.93 5.19
CA PRO A 889 -39.11 15.01 4.37
C PRO A 889 -38.84 15.18 2.87
N ALA A 890 -37.71 15.78 2.47
CA ALA A 890 -37.39 16.08 1.07
C ALA A 890 -36.51 15.01 0.39
N LEU A 891 -36.20 13.91 1.09
CA LEU A 891 -35.25 12.90 0.64
C LEU A 891 -35.87 12.04 -0.48
N THR A 892 -35.26 12.08 -1.66
CA THR A 892 -35.78 11.43 -2.88
C THR A 892 -34.84 10.36 -3.45
N HIS A 893 -33.53 10.46 -3.17
CA HIS A 893 -32.51 9.53 -3.66
C HIS A 893 -31.63 9.08 -2.50
N VAL A 894 -31.46 7.76 -2.37
CA VAL A 894 -30.61 7.14 -1.35
C VAL A 894 -29.72 6.10 -2.00
N GLU A 895 -28.41 6.17 -1.76
CA GLU A 895 -27.38 5.21 -2.18
C GLU A 895 -26.67 4.67 -0.93
N LEU A 896 -26.62 3.34 -0.76
CA LEU A 896 -26.08 2.72 0.44
C LEU A 896 -25.19 1.53 0.09
N ASP A 897 -23.99 1.54 0.66
CA ASP A 897 -23.14 0.35 0.76
C ASP A 897 -23.56 -0.47 1.97
N MET A 898 -24.05 -1.68 1.70
CA MET A 898 -24.63 -2.58 2.68
C MET A 898 -23.63 -3.56 3.29
N SER A 899 -22.34 -3.45 2.94
CA SER A 899 -21.28 -4.31 3.49
C SER A 899 -21.16 -4.26 5.02
N CYS A 900 -21.44 -3.09 5.62
CA CYS A 900 -21.37 -2.86 7.06
C CYS A 900 -22.74 -2.65 7.73
N LEU A 901 -23.83 -2.69 6.96
CA LEU A 901 -25.18 -2.42 7.43
C LEU A 901 -26.04 -3.70 7.41
N PRO A 902 -26.79 -3.99 8.49
CA PRO A 902 -27.76 -5.09 8.45
C PRO A 902 -28.91 -4.74 7.49
N GLY A 903 -29.46 -5.72 6.77
CA GLY A 903 -30.59 -5.50 5.85
C GLY A 903 -31.83 -4.86 6.53
N ALA A 904 -32.03 -5.09 7.82
CA ALA A 904 -33.08 -4.46 8.61
C ALA A 904 -32.93 -2.93 8.75
N ALA A 905 -31.71 -2.37 8.62
CA ALA A 905 -31.47 -0.94 8.68
C ALA A 905 -32.15 -0.18 7.54
N LEU A 906 -32.43 -0.85 6.42
CA LEU A 906 -33.15 -0.26 5.29
C LEU A 906 -34.54 0.23 5.66
N ALA A 907 -35.18 -0.32 6.70
CA ALA A 907 -36.50 0.14 7.13
C ALA A 907 -36.53 1.65 7.43
N ALA A 908 -35.40 2.22 7.85
CA ALA A 908 -35.28 3.67 8.09
C ALA A 908 -35.24 4.52 6.81
N THR A 909 -35.09 3.90 5.63
CA THR A 909 -35.11 4.56 4.33
C THR A 909 -36.50 4.61 3.70
N ALA A 910 -37.51 4.00 4.33
CA ALA A 910 -38.91 4.00 3.89
C ALA A 910 -39.58 5.37 4.09
N SER A 911 -39.01 6.42 3.48
CA SER A 911 -39.56 7.77 3.44
C SER A 911 -40.64 7.90 2.36
N ARG A 912 -41.68 8.70 2.65
CA ARG A 912 -42.84 8.93 1.76
C ARG A 912 -42.50 9.57 0.42
N GLU A 913 -41.36 10.25 0.32
CA GLU A 913 -40.95 10.93 -0.91
C GLU A 913 -39.83 10.21 -1.68
N LEU A 914 -39.38 9.04 -1.18
CA LEU A 914 -38.28 8.31 -1.81
C LEU A 914 -38.66 7.88 -3.23
N ARG A 915 -37.86 8.27 -4.22
CA ARG A 915 -38.06 7.94 -5.65
C ARG A 915 -37.07 6.90 -6.14
N SER A 916 -35.86 6.91 -5.62
CA SER A 916 -34.78 6.03 -6.07
C SER A 916 -34.00 5.49 -4.87
N LEU A 917 -33.80 4.17 -4.87
CA LEU A 917 -32.95 3.47 -3.92
C LEU A 917 -31.85 2.73 -4.68
N TRP A 918 -30.60 2.90 -4.25
CA TRP A 918 -29.44 2.22 -4.79
C TRP A 918 -28.74 1.46 -3.65
N LEU A 919 -28.49 0.18 -3.86
CA LEU A 919 -27.90 -0.72 -2.86
C LEU A 919 -26.66 -1.42 -3.44
N ASP A 920 -25.53 -1.24 -2.78
CA ASP A 920 -24.26 -1.90 -3.12
C ASP A 920 -23.89 -2.93 -2.04
N HIS A 921 -23.15 -3.98 -2.42
CA HIS A 921 -22.64 -5.01 -1.50
C HIS A 921 -23.69 -5.60 -0.54
N LEU A 922 -24.87 -5.89 -1.09
CA LEU A 922 -25.97 -6.49 -0.35
C LEU A 922 -25.53 -7.86 0.19
N THR A 923 -25.83 -8.14 1.46
CA THR A 923 -25.45 -9.40 2.12
C THR A 923 -26.57 -10.45 2.14
N VAL A 924 -27.78 -10.07 1.72
CA VAL A 924 -28.92 -10.99 1.65
C VAL A 924 -28.92 -11.75 0.34
N GLU A 925 -29.39 -13.01 0.38
CA GLU A 925 -29.45 -13.89 -0.79
C GLU A 925 -30.79 -13.76 -1.53
N ARG A 926 -31.84 -13.24 -0.87
CA ARG A 926 -33.19 -13.06 -1.45
C ARG A 926 -33.72 -11.65 -1.23
N LEU A 927 -34.40 -11.09 -2.23
CA LEU A 927 -35.00 -9.76 -2.12
C LEU A 927 -36.09 -9.69 -1.03
N SER A 928 -36.85 -10.76 -0.82
CA SER A 928 -37.88 -10.84 0.23
C SER A 928 -37.34 -10.70 1.66
N GLN A 929 -36.03 -10.87 1.86
CA GLN A 929 -35.37 -10.66 3.16
C GLN A 929 -35.19 -9.17 3.49
N LEU A 930 -35.37 -8.28 2.51
CA LEU A 930 -35.39 -6.84 2.72
C LEU A 930 -36.76 -6.39 3.25
N PRO A 931 -36.82 -5.31 4.06
CA PRO A 931 -38.09 -4.71 4.45
C PRO A 931 -38.89 -4.27 3.21
N ALA A 932 -40.21 -4.19 3.31
CA ALA A 932 -41.04 -3.64 2.24
C ALA A 932 -40.79 -2.13 2.05
N HIS A 933 -40.61 -1.72 0.80
CA HIS A 933 -40.37 -0.32 0.40
C HIS A 933 -41.34 0.04 -0.74
N PRO A 934 -42.58 0.44 -0.42
CA PRO A 934 -43.62 0.65 -1.43
C PRO A 934 -43.44 1.93 -2.25
N GLU A 935 -42.68 2.91 -1.75
CA GLU A 935 -42.53 4.26 -2.31
C GLU A 935 -41.59 4.40 -3.53
N PRO A 936 -40.36 3.84 -3.55
CA PRO A 936 -39.41 4.07 -4.63
C PRO A 936 -39.92 3.59 -5.99
N ARG A 937 -39.73 4.43 -7.01
CA ARG A 937 -40.01 4.11 -8.41
C ARG A 937 -38.84 3.41 -9.09
N SER A 938 -37.64 3.52 -8.53
CA SER A 938 -36.40 2.96 -9.05
C SER A 938 -35.65 2.22 -7.95
N LEU A 939 -35.26 0.98 -8.21
CA LEU A 939 -34.38 0.19 -7.36
C LEU A 939 -33.18 -0.24 -8.21
N ASN A 940 -31.96 0.07 -7.76
CA ASN A 940 -30.72 -0.41 -8.36
C ASN A 940 -29.94 -1.21 -7.33
N ILE A 941 -29.43 -2.38 -7.74
CA ILE A 941 -28.64 -3.27 -6.89
C ILE A 941 -27.37 -3.67 -7.64
N GLU A 942 -26.21 -3.41 -7.06
CA GLU A 942 -24.91 -3.73 -7.66
C GLU A 942 -23.97 -4.47 -6.70
N ARG A 943 -22.87 -5.01 -7.26
CA ARG A 943 -21.71 -5.54 -6.52
C ARG A 943 -22.07 -6.51 -5.39
N THR A 944 -23.05 -7.35 -5.65
CA THR A 944 -23.53 -8.43 -4.76
C THR A 944 -23.07 -9.78 -5.35
N ALA A 945 -22.78 -10.79 -4.51
CA ALA A 945 -22.24 -12.07 -4.97
C ALA A 945 -23.25 -12.85 -5.84
N SER A 946 -24.49 -12.95 -5.37
CA SER A 946 -25.65 -13.48 -6.08
C SER A 946 -26.92 -13.05 -5.34
N LEU A 947 -27.94 -12.59 -6.06
CA LEU A 947 -29.22 -12.19 -5.46
C LEU A 947 -30.38 -12.85 -6.19
N GLU A 948 -31.25 -13.54 -5.45
CA GLU A 948 -32.49 -14.08 -5.95
C GLU A 948 -33.62 -13.05 -5.80
N ILE A 949 -34.26 -12.68 -6.92
CA ILE A 949 -35.46 -11.84 -6.92
C ILE A 949 -36.68 -12.76 -6.84
N ASP A 950 -37.09 -13.13 -5.64
CA ASP A 950 -38.14 -14.11 -5.37
C ASP A 950 -39.55 -13.50 -5.28
N SER A 951 -39.67 -12.25 -4.83
CA SER A 951 -40.92 -11.47 -4.86
C SER A 951 -40.66 -9.97 -4.99
N LEU A 952 -41.60 -9.25 -5.60
CA LEU A 952 -41.64 -7.79 -5.71
C LEU A 952 -42.86 -7.18 -5.00
N ASP A 953 -43.60 -7.96 -4.19
CA ASP A 953 -44.86 -7.52 -3.57
C ASP A 953 -44.68 -6.34 -2.60
N GLY A 954 -43.51 -6.25 -1.96
CA GLY A 954 -43.12 -5.13 -1.10
C GLY A 954 -42.75 -3.84 -1.82
N TRP A 955 -42.81 -3.81 -3.17
CA TRP A 955 -42.30 -2.73 -4.04
C TRP A 955 -43.39 -2.21 -4.99
N THR A 956 -44.51 -1.76 -4.44
CA THR A 956 -45.75 -1.48 -5.18
C THR A 956 -45.64 -0.32 -6.19
N ASN A 957 -44.83 0.72 -5.94
CA ASN A 957 -44.62 1.82 -6.89
C ASN A 957 -43.42 1.64 -7.81
N LEU A 958 -42.72 0.51 -7.74
CA LEU A 958 -41.55 0.24 -8.55
C LEU A 958 -41.92 0.29 -10.04
N ARG A 959 -41.12 1.00 -10.84
CA ARG A 959 -41.24 1.08 -12.30
C ARG A 959 -39.96 0.63 -12.99
N ARG A 960 -38.81 0.86 -12.36
CA ARG A 960 -37.48 0.58 -12.89
C ARG A 960 -36.69 -0.31 -11.93
N LEU A 961 -36.18 -1.42 -12.43
CA LEU A 961 -35.37 -2.37 -11.68
C LEU A 961 -34.00 -2.53 -12.35
N GLY A 962 -32.93 -2.11 -11.68
CA GLY A 962 -31.55 -2.28 -12.14
C GLY A 962 -30.81 -3.33 -11.34
N LEU A 963 -30.23 -4.32 -12.02
CA LEU A 963 -29.52 -5.44 -11.44
C LEU A 963 -28.15 -5.58 -12.10
N SER A 964 -27.13 -5.05 -11.46
CA SER A 964 -25.72 -5.18 -11.86
C SER A 964 -25.00 -6.24 -11.02
N THR A 965 -25.69 -7.36 -10.76
CA THR A 965 -25.23 -8.51 -9.98
C THR A 965 -25.76 -9.79 -10.62
N ARG A 966 -25.12 -10.92 -10.34
CA ARG A 966 -25.58 -12.23 -10.80
C ARG A 966 -26.96 -12.52 -10.22
N THR A 967 -27.96 -12.58 -11.09
CA THR A 967 -29.36 -12.80 -10.73
C THR A 967 -29.92 -13.98 -11.51
N PRO A 968 -30.38 -15.07 -10.87
CA PRO A 968 -30.99 -16.20 -11.57
C PRO A 968 -32.26 -15.78 -12.34
N ALA A 969 -32.35 -16.14 -13.62
CA ALA A 969 -33.42 -15.68 -14.51
C ALA A 969 -34.83 -16.14 -14.09
N ARG A 970 -35.00 -17.42 -13.73
CA ARG A 970 -36.31 -18.02 -13.43
C ARG A 970 -37.08 -17.33 -12.29
N PRO A 971 -36.52 -17.14 -11.08
CA PRO A 971 -37.21 -16.44 -10.00
C PRO A 971 -37.49 -14.98 -10.37
N LEU A 972 -36.53 -14.28 -11.01
CA LEU A 972 -36.71 -12.91 -11.48
C LEU A 972 -37.91 -12.77 -12.42
N LEU A 973 -38.03 -13.63 -13.44
CA LEU A 973 -39.13 -13.57 -14.39
C LEU A 973 -40.47 -13.95 -13.74
N ALA A 974 -40.48 -14.86 -12.77
CA ALA A 974 -41.67 -15.18 -12.00
C ALA A 974 -42.16 -13.98 -11.18
N ALA A 975 -41.25 -13.28 -10.50
CA ALA A 975 -41.56 -12.07 -9.74
C ALA A 975 -42.06 -10.94 -10.66
N LEU A 976 -41.43 -10.73 -11.83
CA LEU A 976 -41.85 -9.71 -12.80
C LEU A 976 -43.25 -9.97 -13.37
N ARG A 977 -43.65 -11.23 -13.58
CA ARG A 977 -45.02 -11.58 -14.02
C ARG A 977 -46.08 -11.21 -12.97
N GLN A 978 -45.72 -11.26 -11.69
CA GLN A 978 -46.60 -10.87 -10.58
C GLN A 978 -46.56 -9.36 -10.31
N ALA A 979 -45.58 -8.64 -10.86
CA ALA A 979 -45.37 -7.20 -10.69
C ALA A 979 -45.53 -6.43 -12.01
N PRO A 980 -46.76 -6.31 -12.57
CA PRO A 980 -46.99 -5.68 -13.86
C PRO A 980 -46.67 -4.18 -13.90
N GLN A 981 -46.46 -3.57 -12.73
CA GLN A 981 -46.04 -2.19 -12.61
C GLN A 981 -44.60 -1.93 -13.08
N VAL A 982 -43.72 -2.94 -13.07
CA VAL A 982 -42.32 -2.80 -13.50
C VAL A 982 -42.25 -2.83 -15.02
N SER A 983 -41.85 -1.71 -15.61
CA SER A 983 -41.82 -1.52 -17.06
C SER A 983 -40.44 -1.30 -17.65
N GLN A 984 -39.44 -1.02 -16.81
CA GLN A 984 -38.05 -0.86 -17.25
C GLN A 984 -37.12 -1.74 -16.41
N MET A 985 -36.17 -2.39 -17.09
CA MET A 985 -35.18 -3.24 -16.42
C MET A 985 -33.79 -3.00 -16.98
N THR A 986 -32.81 -2.94 -16.08
CA THR A 986 -31.39 -3.03 -16.40
C THR A 986 -30.87 -4.33 -15.82
N LEU A 987 -30.17 -5.14 -16.61
CA LEU A 987 -29.68 -6.45 -16.17
C LEU A 987 -28.25 -6.70 -16.68
N SER A 988 -27.37 -7.11 -15.77
CA SER A 988 -26.09 -7.72 -16.12
C SER A 988 -26.30 -9.18 -16.47
N LEU A 989 -25.97 -9.55 -17.71
CA LEU A 989 -26.28 -10.86 -18.29
C LEU A 989 -25.04 -11.75 -18.27
N SER A 990 -25.07 -12.80 -17.45
CA SER A 990 -24.00 -13.79 -17.38
C SER A 990 -24.18 -14.93 -18.39
N SER A 991 -25.42 -15.40 -18.62
CA SER A 991 -25.75 -16.37 -19.66
C SER A 991 -27.14 -16.16 -20.28
N ALA A 992 -27.21 -16.17 -21.61
CA ALA A 992 -28.47 -16.12 -22.36
C ALA A 992 -29.28 -17.43 -22.26
N THR A 993 -28.65 -18.57 -21.96
CA THR A 993 -29.34 -19.88 -21.90
C THR A 993 -30.33 -19.98 -20.75
N GLU A 994 -30.17 -19.17 -19.69
CA GLU A 994 -31.09 -19.16 -18.56
C GLU A 994 -32.50 -18.65 -18.93
N PHE A 995 -32.63 -17.95 -20.06
CA PHE A 995 -33.88 -17.40 -20.57
C PHE A 995 -34.52 -18.30 -21.65
N ALA A 996 -33.89 -19.45 -21.97
CA ALA A 996 -34.23 -20.29 -23.12
C ALA A 996 -35.53 -21.09 -22.99
N ASP A 997 -36.13 -21.23 -21.80
CA ASP A 997 -37.39 -21.98 -21.60
C ASP A 997 -38.43 -21.22 -20.75
N GLU A 998 -38.28 -19.90 -20.62
CA GLU A 998 -39.08 -19.11 -19.69
C GLU A 998 -40.35 -18.49 -20.31
N GLN A 999 -41.38 -18.33 -19.49
CA GLN A 999 -42.66 -17.73 -19.90
C GLN A 999 -42.55 -16.21 -20.13
N PRO A 1000 -43.33 -15.64 -21.05
CA PRO A 1000 -43.28 -14.21 -21.39
C PRO A 1000 -43.64 -13.29 -20.22
N VAL A 1001 -42.94 -12.18 -20.12
CA VAL A 1001 -43.21 -11.04 -19.24
C VAL A 1001 -43.77 -9.91 -20.10
N LEU A 1002 -45.06 -9.60 -19.92
CA LEU A 1002 -45.79 -8.63 -20.76
C LEU A 1002 -45.67 -7.18 -20.28
N SER A 1003 -45.17 -6.95 -19.07
CA SER A 1003 -45.07 -5.63 -18.45
C SER A 1003 -43.84 -4.84 -18.89
N LEU A 1004 -42.79 -5.52 -19.36
CA LEU A 1004 -41.51 -4.90 -19.67
C LEU A 1004 -41.51 -4.23 -21.05
N VAL A 1005 -41.24 -2.92 -21.06
CA VAL A 1005 -41.25 -2.05 -22.25
C VAL A 1005 -39.85 -1.56 -22.60
N GLU A 1006 -38.97 -1.39 -21.62
CA GLU A 1006 -37.57 -0.99 -21.83
C GLU A 1006 -36.61 -1.96 -21.13
N LEU A 1007 -35.56 -2.36 -21.84
CA LEU A 1007 -34.54 -3.28 -21.35
C LEU A 1007 -33.15 -2.76 -21.68
N SER A 1008 -32.28 -2.70 -20.68
CA SER A 1008 -30.85 -2.43 -20.85
C SER A 1008 -30.03 -3.65 -20.43
N LEU A 1009 -29.20 -4.17 -21.31
CA LEU A 1009 -28.39 -5.35 -21.08
C LEU A 1009 -26.89 -5.03 -21.04
N TYR A 1010 -26.24 -5.52 -19.99
CA TYR A 1010 -24.81 -5.42 -19.74
C TYR A 1010 -24.21 -6.84 -19.71
N PRO A 1011 -23.84 -7.42 -20.85
CA PRO A 1011 -23.30 -8.76 -20.94
C PRO A 1011 -21.91 -8.86 -20.31
N GLU A 1012 -21.69 -9.92 -19.52
CA GLU A 1012 -20.41 -10.25 -18.90
C GLU A 1012 -19.59 -11.27 -19.73
N THR A 1013 -20.21 -11.91 -20.72
CA THR A 1013 -19.62 -12.98 -21.54
C THR A 1013 -19.83 -12.76 -23.04
N ASP A 1014 -19.08 -13.50 -23.85
CA ASP A 1014 -19.02 -13.39 -25.32
C ASP A 1014 -20.29 -13.88 -26.05
N VAL A 1015 -21.24 -14.54 -25.37
CA VAL A 1015 -22.36 -15.24 -26.00
C VAL A 1015 -23.67 -14.47 -25.82
N LEU A 1016 -23.87 -13.47 -26.67
CA LEU A 1016 -25.11 -12.70 -26.78
C LEU A 1016 -26.06 -13.31 -27.83
N GLY A 1017 -26.57 -14.52 -27.60
CA GLY A 1017 -27.74 -14.97 -28.35
C GLY A 1017 -28.92 -14.07 -27.99
N LEU A 1018 -29.48 -13.29 -28.93
CA LEU A 1018 -30.62 -12.37 -28.67
C LEU A 1018 -31.99 -12.98 -29.01
N GLU A 1019 -32.03 -14.24 -29.46
CA GLU A 1019 -33.24 -14.93 -29.95
C GLU A 1019 -34.33 -15.11 -28.88
N TRP A 1020 -33.95 -15.14 -27.61
CA TRP A 1020 -34.88 -15.29 -26.50
C TRP A 1020 -35.64 -13.98 -26.19
N ILE A 1021 -35.12 -12.81 -26.58
CA ILE A 1021 -35.70 -11.50 -26.21
C ILE A 1021 -37.14 -11.34 -26.72
N PRO A 1022 -37.47 -11.56 -28.01
CA PRO A 1022 -38.84 -11.41 -28.50
C PRO A 1022 -39.84 -12.36 -27.82
N ARG A 1023 -39.37 -13.54 -27.42
CA ARG A 1023 -40.21 -14.55 -26.78
C ARG A 1023 -40.46 -14.24 -25.30
N VAL A 1024 -39.43 -13.83 -24.57
CA VAL A 1024 -39.51 -13.55 -23.13
C VAL A 1024 -40.06 -12.15 -22.86
N PHE A 1025 -39.79 -11.16 -23.72
CA PHE A 1025 -40.23 -9.76 -23.59
C PHE A 1025 -40.97 -9.28 -24.84
N PRO A 1026 -42.17 -9.81 -25.15
CA PRO A 1026 -42.88 -9.51 -26.40
C PRO A 1026 -43.43 -8.07 -26.48
N ALA A 1027 -43.49 -7.35 -25.35
CA ALA A 1027 -43.98 -5.96 -25.28
C ALA A 1027 -42.87 -4.90 -25.37
N LEU A 1028 -41.63 -5.32 -25.61
CA LEU A 1028 -40.46 -4.45 -25.59
C LEU A 1028 -40.48 -3.42 -26.74
N ARG A 1029 -40.28 -2.15 -26.39
CA ARG A 1029 -40.21 -1.00 -27.33
C ARG A 1029 -38.83 -0.37 -27.41
N SER A 1030 -37.96 -0.60 -26.42
CA SER A 1030 -36.60 -0.07 -26.39
C SER A 1030 -35.64 -1.11 -25.81
N LEU A 1031 -34.55 -1.37 -26.52
CA LEU A 1031 -33.44 -2.23 -26.09
C LEU A 1031 -32.13 -1.44 -26.16
N ALA A 1032 -31.45 -1.28 -25.03
CA ALA A 1032 -30.09 -0.76 -24.96
C ALA A 1032 -29.10 -1.90 -24.68
N LEU A 1033 -28.03 -1.97 -25.47
CA LEU A 1033 -26.99 -3.00 -25.36
C LEU A 1033 -25.63 -2.32 -25.21
N ARG A 1034 -24.85 -2.72 -24.21
CA ARG A 1034 -23.45 -2.30 -24.08
C ARG A 1034 -22.53 -3.43 -24.52
N ALA A 1035 -21.92 -3.29 -25.69
CA ALA A 1035 -21.02 -4.29 -26.23
C ALA A 1035 -19.72 -4.35 -25.40
N PRO A 1036 -19.25 -5.53 -24.98
CA PRO A 1036 -17.93 -5.70 -24.40
C PRO A 1036 -16.84 -5.29 -25.42
N ARG A 1037 -15.70 -4.78 -24.95
CA ARG A 1037 -14.64 -4.22 -25.83
C ARG A 1037 -14.05 -5.23 -26.82
N HIS A 1038 -14.16 -6.52 -26.54
CA HIS A 1038 -13.62 -7.64 -27.32
C HIS A 1038 -14.65 -8.25 -28.28
N VAL A 1039 -15.91 -7.78 -28.26
CA VAL A 1039 -16.94 -8.25 -29.20
C VAL A 1039 -16.90 -7.37 -30.45
N ASP A 1040 -16.55 -7.98 -31.58
CA ASP A 1040 -16.43 -7.29 -32.85
C ASP A 1040 -17.77 -7.09 -33.57
N GLN A 1041 -18.77 -7.93 -33.28
CA GLN A 1041 -20.07 -7.92 -33.98
C GLN A 1041 -21.24 -8.33 -33.09
N ILE A 1042 -22.39 -7.67 -33.24
CA ILE A 1042 -23.66 -8.04 -32.58
C ILE A 1042 -24.77 -8.14 -33.64
N ASP A 1043 -25.44 -9.30 -33.73
CA ASP A 1043 -26.61 -9.51 -34.58
C ASP A 1043 -27.90 -9.13 -33.84
N VAL A 1044 -28.57 -8.08 -34.31
CA VAL A 1044 -29.84 -7.57 -33.73
C VAL A 1044 -31.08 -8.06 -34.49
N SER A 1045 -30.91 -8.85 -35.56
CA SER A 1045 -32.01 -9.38 -36.40
C SER A 1045 -33.12 -10.07 -35.59
N PRO A 1046 -32.84 -10.88 -34.54
CA PRO A 1046 -33.90 -11.51 -33.76
C PRO A 1046 -34.80 -10.49 -33.06
N VAL A 1047 -34.25 -9.37 -32.56
CA VAL A 1047 -35.00 -8.33 -31.85
C VAL A 1047 -35.85 -7.49 -32.80
N ARG A 1048 -35.45 -7.37 -34.08
CA ARG A 1048 -36.22 -6.66 -35.12
C ARG A 1048 -37.58 -7.29 -35.44
N THR A 1049 -37.80 -8.53 -35.01
CA THR A 1049 -39.12 -9.17 -35.09
C THR A 1049 -40.18 -8.50 -34.21
N LEU A 1050 -39.76 -7.68 -33.22
CA LEU A 1050 -40.66 -6.90 -32.37
C LEU A 1050 -41.10 -5.60 -33.06
N PRO A 1051 -42.42 -5.37 -33.25
CA PRO A 1051 -42.91 -4.22 -34.00
C PRO A 1051 -42.61 -2.91 -33.28
N GLY A 1052 -41.81 -2.04 -33.91
CA GLY A 1052 -41.49 -0.70 -33.42
C GLY A 1052 -40.46 -0.64 -32.29
N CYS A 1053 -39.71 -1.72 -32.03
CA CYS A 1053 -38.66 -1.71 -31.01
C CYS A 1053 -37.41 -0.95 -31.48
N ALA A 1054 -37.03 0.10 -30.76
CA ALA A 1054 -35.78 0.84 -30.95
C ALA A 1054 -34.61 0.10 -30.30
N VAL A 1055 -33.53 -0.14 -31.04
CA VAL A 1055 -32.32 -0.81 -30.52
C VAL A 1055 -31.16 0.18 -30.55
N ARG A 1056 -30.48 0.34 -29.41
CA ARG A 1056 -29.27 1.17 -29.28
C ARG A 1056 -28.12 0.30 -28.78
N VAL A 1057 -27.04 0.22 -29.55
CA VAL A 1057 -25.81 -0.46 -29.15
C VAL A 1057 -24.73 0.58 -28.83
N THR A 1058 -24.03 0.39 -27.72
CA THR A 1058 -22.92 1.26 -27.27
C THR A 1058 -21.65 0.43 -27.15
N GLY A 1059 -20.53 0.86 -27.74
CA GLY A 1059 -19.28 0.11 -27.79
C GLY A 1059 -18.62 0.15 -29.18
N SER A 1060 -17.56 -0.63 -29.37
CA SER A 1060 -16.81 -0.73 -30.64
C SER A 1060 -17.35 -1.80 -31.60
N ALA A 1061 -18.33 -2.60 -31.17
CA ALA A 1061 -18.90 -3.68 -31.97
C ALA A 1061 -19.65 -3.17 -33.21
N ARG A 1062 -19.48 -3.86 -34.33
CA ARG A 1062 -20.26 -3.67 -35.56
C ARG A 1062 -21.67 -4.26 -35.40
N ILE A 1063 -22.70 -3.50 -35.73
CA ILE A 1063 -24.08 -3.97 -35.71
C ILE A 1063 -24.37 -4.69 -37.03
N VAL A 1064 -24.93 -5.90 -36.96
CA VAL A 1064 -25.40 -6.66 -38.12
C VAL A 1064 -26.90 -6.93 -37.99
N GLY A 1065 -27.61 -6.87 -39.13
CA GLY A 1065 -29.08 -6.86 -39.17
C GLY A 1065 -29.71 -5.47 -39.29
N ASP A 1066 -28.93 -4.43 -39.58
CA ASP A 1066 -29.37 -3.02 -39.65
C ASP A 1066 -29.78 -2.55 -41.06
N ALA A 1067 -30.24 -3.47 -41.92
CA ALA A 1067 -30.78 -3.11 -43.23
C ALA A 1067 -32.22 -2.58 -43.06
N PRO A 1068 -32.58 -1.41 -43.65
CA PRO A 1068 -33.97 -0.99 -43.69
C PRO A 1068 -34.75 -2.02 -44.51
N SER A 1069 -35.72 -2.70 -43.89
CA SER A 1069 -36.74 -3.39 -44.69
C SER A 1069 -37.61 -2.32 -45.38
N PRO A 1070 -37.90 -2.46 -46.68
CA PRO A 1070 -38.54 -1.43 -47.50
C PRO A 1070 -39.95 -1.05 -47.06
#